data_AF-J3S6Y1-F1
#
_entry.id   AF-J3S6Y1-F1
#
_cell.length_a   1.000
_cell.length_b   1.000
_cell.length_c   1.000
_cell.angle_alpha   90.00
_cell.angle_beta   90.00
_cell.angle_gamma   90.00
#
_symmetry.space_group_name_H-M   'P 1'
#
loop_
_entity.id
_entity.type
_entity.pdbx_description
1 polymer ?
#
loop_
_entity_poly.entity_id
_entity_poly.type
_entity_poly.pdbx_seq_one_letter_code
_entity_poly.pdbx_strand_id
1 'polypeptide(L)'
;MSALLMLCAVLLLLGTPSRGARPWEPCTDLRPLDILAEVVPLNGATSGIRMVQVEGVRGLQFSATEPRTTSFPASRIFSSCDFFPEEFSIIVTLRVPNLPPKKNEYLLSLLAEERDTLLLGLRYSPTQLHFLFLSEDLAGAWQTRVSFWSPGLMDSRWHTLILAVSQGSFSLTTDCGLPVDIMADVSFPPTLSVRGARFFIGSRKRTKGLFTGVIRQLVLLPGSDATPQLCPSRNARLAELSIPQVLKRLTGKPDDNEVLNYPYEADMKVTLGSRPPCTKAEGAQFWFDAAQKGLYLCAGSEWVSVLAAKTKLDYVEEHQSLHTNSETLGIEVFSIPGVGLFAAAANRKARSAIYKWTDGKFVSYQNIATHQAQSWRHFTIGKKIFLAVANFGPNERGQEFSVIYKWSPRKLKFTLYQRIATHSARDWEAFEVDGEHFLVVANHREGDNHNIDSMVYRWNPSSQLFEANQSIATSGAYDWEFFTVGPYSFLVVANTFNGTSTQVHSHLYIWLVGAFQLFQSFLTFGAADWEVFHIGERIFLAVANSHSYDVQMQAQNDSYVLSSVIYELNITAQTFVKFQDIPTCSALDWEFFSVGEDHFLVVANSFDGNTFSVNSIIYRWQGYEGFVAVHKLPTFGCRDWEAFNTTAGSYLIYSSAKEPLSRVLKLRTG
;
A
#
# COMPACT_ATOMS: atom_id res chain seq x y z
N MET A 1 8.98 -48.87 32.67
CA MET A 1 8.27 -48.19 31.56
C MET A 1 9.02 -46.90 31.25
N SER A 2 10.25 -47.11 30.80
CA SER A 2 11.37 -46.19 30.63
C SER A 2 12.28 -47.04 29.75
N ALA A 3 12.42 -46.68 28.47
CA ALA A 3 13.40 -47.20 27.49
C ALA A 3 12.97 -46.95 26.04
N LEU A 4 11.67 -46.82 25.72
CA LEU A 4 11.21 -46.81 24.32
C LEU A 4 11.12 -45.44 23.64
N LEU A 5 11.15 -44.33 24.39
CA LEU A 5 11.01 -42.97 23.83
C LEU A 5 12.33 -42.25 23.52
N MET A 6 13.47 -42.81 23.96
CA MET A 6 14.79 -42.24 23.69
C MET A 6 15.47 -42.81 22.43
N LEU A 7 14.97 -43.90 21.84
CA LEU A 7 15.57 -44.48 20.64
C LEU A 7 15.10 -43.81 19.33
N CYS A 8 13.98 -43.10 19.30
CA CYS A 8 13.57 -42.33 18.12
C CYS A 8 14.32 -41.00 17.96
N ALA A 9 14.95 -40.48 19.01
CA ALA A 9 15.67 -39.21 18.96
C ALA A 9 17.15 -39.35 18.52
N VAL A 10 17.72 -40.56 18.50
CA VAL A 10 19.14 -40.78 18.17
C VAL A 10 19.34 -41.40 16.77
N LEU A 11 18.29 -41.95 16.15
CA LEU A 11 18.34 -42.42 14.75
C LEU A 11 18.17 -41.31 13.70
N LEU A 12 17.86 -40.07 14.12
CA LEU A 12 17.79 -38.90 13.23
C LEU A 12 19.12 -38.15 13.07
N LEU A 13 20.19 -38.58 13.75
CA LEU A 13 21.50 -37.92 13.75
C LEU A 13 22.57 -38.59 12.86
N LEU A 14 22.18 -39.55 12.02
CA LEU A 14 23.04 -40.22 11.04
C LEU A 14 22.33 -40.33 9.68
N GLY A 15 21.86 -39.19 9.17
CA GLY A 15 21.38 -39.04 7.80
C GLY A 15 22.22 -37.99 7.08
N THR A 16 22.99 -38.40 6.08
CA THR A 16 23.72 -37.52 5.17
C THR A 16 22.81 -36.37 4.67
N PRO A 17 23.32 -35.13 4.48
CA PRO A 17 22.50 -34.01 4.06
C PRO A 17 22.04 -34.21 2.61
N SER A 18 20.88 -34.85 2.42
CA SER A 18 20.11 -34.71 1.20
C SER A 18 19.56 -33.29 1.19
N ARG A 19 19.96 -32.49 0.20
CA ARG A 19 19.44 -31.14 -0.08
C ARG A 19 17.93 -31.08 0.14
N GLY A 20 17.52 -30.52 1.29
CA GLY A 20 16.12 -30.30 1.62
C GLY A 20 15.53 -29.27 0.66
N ALA A 21 14.39 -29.61 0.05
CA ALA A 21 13.62 -28.73 -0.80
C ALA A 21 13.13 -27.52 0.00
N ARG A 22 13.54 -26.30 -0.39
CA ARG A 22 12.93 -25.06 0.08
C ARG A 22 11.47 -24.99 -0.38
N PRO A 23 10.56 -24.37 0.40
CA PRO A 23 9.23 -24.01 -0.10
C PRO A 23 9.38 -23.16 -1.37
N TRP A 24 8.50 -23.36 -2.34
CA TRP A 24 8.62 -22.75 -3.65
C TRP A 24 8.08 -21.32 -3.59
N GLU A 25 8.95 -20.32 -3.69
CA GLU A 25 8.60 -18.90 -3.59
C GLU A 25 8.53 -18.22 -4.98
N PRO A 26 7.51 -17.38 -5.25
CA PRO A 26 7.49 -16.48 -6.42
C PRO A 26 8.62 -15.44 -6.35
N CYS A 27 9.14 -15.00 -7.50
CA CYS A 27 10.09 -13.88 -7.52
C CYS A 27 9.34 -12.53 -7.35
N THR A 28 9.54 -11.83 -6.25
CA THR A 28 8.90 -10.52 -5.97
C THR A 28 9.86 -9.33 -5.98
N ASP A 29 11.12 -9.50 -6.39
CA ASP A 29 12.09 -8.40 -6.41
C ASP A 29 11.70 -7.32 -7.43
N LEU A 30 11.37 -6.11 -6.96
CA LEU A 30 10.95 -4.96 -7.76
C LEU A 30 12.10 -4.30 -8.56
N ARG A 31 13.28 -4.92 -8.62
CA ARG A 31 14.40 -4.40 -9.42
C ARG A 31 14.24 -4.76 -10.91
N PRO A 32 14.45 -3.79 -11.83
CA PRO A 32 14.47 -4.08 -13.26
C PRO A 32 15.56 -5.10 -13.63
N LEU A 33 15.17 -6.19 -14.28
CA LEU A 33 16.05 -7.25 -14.79
C LEU A 33 16.34 -7.00 -16.28
N ASP A 34 17.56 -6.54 -16.59
CA ASP A 34 18.00 -6.27 -17.97
C ASP A 34 18.33 -7.58 -18.71
N ILE A 35 17.29 -8.20 -19.28
CA ILE A 35 17.37 -9.44 -20.05
C ILE A 35 18.31 -9.28 -21.25
N LEU A 36 18.39 -8.08 -21.85
CA LEU A 36 19.26 -7.84 -22.99
C LEU A 36 20.74 -7.86 -22.58
N ALA A 37 21.07 -7.35 -21.40
CA ALA A 37 22.44 -7.32 -20.89
C ALA A 37 23.02 -8.73 -20.68
N GLU A 38 22.18 -9.72 -20.36
CA GLU A 38 22.60 -11.11 -20.12
C GLU A 38 23.19 -11.83 -21.35
N VAL A 39 22.88 -11.36 -22.57
CA VAL A 39 23.41 -11.92 -23.82
C VAL A 39 24.53 -11.08 -24.45
N VAL A 40 24.83 -9.90 -23.88
CA VAL A 40 25.78 -8.93 -24.44
C VAL A 40 26.99 -8.80 -23.53
N PRO A 41 28.17 -9.32 -23.92
CA PRO A 41 29.38 -9.16 -23.12
C PRO A 41 29.77 -7.68 -23.02
N LEU A 42 30.38 -7.30 -21.89
CA LEU A 42 30.95 -5.97 -21.65
C LEU A 42 31.90 -5.49 -22.76
N ASN A 43 32.52 -6.41 -23.50
CA ASN A 43 33.46 -6.11 -24.58
C ASN A 43 32.81 -6.00 -25.98
N GLY A 44 31.48 -6.03 -26.08
CA GLY A 44 30.72 -5.57 -27.25
C GLY A 44 30.67 -6.51 -28.47
N ALA A 45 31.31 -7.68 -28.43
CA ALA A 45 31.26 -8.66 -29.51
C ALA A 45 30.96 -10.07 -28.97
N THR A 46 29.74 -10.54 -29.21
CA THR A 46 29.36 -11.96 -29.17
C THR A 46 29.10 -12.45 -30.59
N SER A 47 29.50 -13.68 -30.88
CA SER A 47 29.12 -14.37 -32.12
C SER A 47 27.59 -14.37 -32.26
N GLY A 48 27.08 -13.73 -33.32
CA GLY A 48 25.64 -13.61 -33.60
C GLY A 48 24.94 -12.32 -33.17
N ILE A 49 25.61 -11.35 -32.52
CA ILE A 49 25.03 -10.04 -32.18
C ILE A 49 25.86 -8.91 -32.82
N ARG A 50 25.21 -8.06 -33.61
CA ARG A 50 25.82 -6.87 -34.21
C ARG A 50 25.27 -5.61 -33.57
N MET A 51 26.14 -4.75 -33.07
CA MET A 51 25.75 -3.39 -32.69
C MET A 51 25.58 -2.52 -33.94
N VAL A 52 24.46 -1.82 -34.02
CA VAL A 52 24.14 -0.91 -35.12
C VAL A 52 23.71 0.44 -34.56
N GLN A 53 23.98 1.50 -35.31
CA GLN A 53 23.52 2.85 -34.99
C GLN A 53 22.51 3.29 -36.03
N VAL A 54 21.30 3.61 -35.59
CA VAL A 54 20.18 4.04 -36.46
C VAL A 54 19.58 5.29 -35.84
N GLU A 55 19.50 6.38 -36.62
CA GLU A 55 19.01 7.69 -36.15
C GLU A 55 19.80 8.23 -34.94
N GLY A 56 21.12 8.01 -34.91
CA GLY A 56 21.98 8.42 -33.79
C GLY A 56 21.89 7.52 -32.54
N VAL A 57 20.96 6.57 -32.52
CA VAL A 57 20.72 5.66 -31.40
C VAL A 57 21.34 4.30 -31.67
N ARG A 58 22.10 3.78 -30.70
CA ARG A 58 22.67 2.43 -30.79
C ARG A 58 21.68 1.39 -30.30
N GLY A 59 21.65 0.26 -31.00
CA GLY A 59 20.92 -0.95 -30.63
C GLY A 59 21.61 -2.18 -31.20
N LEU A 60 20.98 -3.34 -31.00
CA LEU A 60 21.51 -4.65 -31.31
C LEU A 60 20.66 -5.35 -32.36
N GLN A 61 21.32 -5.91 -33.36
CA GLN A 61 20.73 -6.72 -34.41
C GLN A 61 21.25 -8.16 -34.29
N PHE A 62 20.36 -9.15 -34.42
CA PHE A 62 20.70 -10.56 -34.26
C PHE A 62 20.98 -11.23 -35.61
N SER A 63 22.01 -12.08 -35.66
CA SER A 63 22.37 -12.83 -36.87
C SER A 63 21.51 -14.08 -37.04
N ALA A 64 21.10 -14.34 -38.27
CA ALA A 64 20.39 -15.57 -38.62
C ALA A 64 21.24 -16.83 -38.58
N THR A 65 22.57 -16.70 -38.57
CA THR A 65 23.49 -17.85 -38.60
C THR A 65 23.56 -18.58 -37.26
N GLU A 66 23.23 -17.92 -36.15
CA GLU A 66 23.49 -18.44 -34.80
C GLU A 66 22.34 -18.15 -33.80
N PRO A 67 21.09 -18.59 -34.06
CA PRO A 67 19.95 -18.28 -33.19
C PRO A 67 20.07 -18.88 -31.77
N ARG A 68 21.00 -19.81 -31.56
CA ARG A 68 21.23 -20.46 -30.25
C ARG A 68 22.17 -19.65 -29.36
N THR A 69 23.00 -18.76 -29.91
CA THR A 69 24.01 -18.04 -29.11
C THR A 69 23.41 -16.88 -28.31
N THR A 70 22.25 -16.38 -28.72
CA THR A 70 21.52 -15.30 -28.04
C THR A 70 20.62 -15.86 -26.93
N SER A 71 21.19 -16.65 -26.03
CA SER A 71 20.42 -17.35 -24.99
C SER A 71 21.17 -17.54 -23.67
N PHE A 72 20.43 -17.59 -22.56
CA PHE A 72 21.00 -17.81 -21.23
C PHE A 72 20.03 -18.58 -20.32
N PRO A 73 20.52 -19.36 -19.33
CA PRO A 73 19.66 -20.06 -18.37
C PRO A 73 18.85 -19.08 -17.52
N ALA A 74 17.57 -19.39 -17.29
CA ALA A 74 16.69 -18.56 -16.46
C ALA A 74 17.21 -18.38 -15.03
N SER A 75 17.95 -19.37 -14.52
CA SER A 75 18.60 -19.34 -13.20
C SER A 75 19.65 -18.24 -13.02
N ARG A 76 20.07 -17.53 -14.08
CA ARG A 76 20.94 -16.35 -13.96
C ARG A 76 20.21 -15.15 -13.35
N ILE A 77 18.96 -14.95 -13.73
CA ILE A 77 18.14 -13.83 -13.23
C ILE A 77 17.20 -14.29 -12.11
N PHE A 78 16.70 -15.52 -12.18
CA PHE A 78 15.89 -16.15 -11.14
C PHE A 78 16.79 -17.08 -10.29
N SER A 79 17.66 -16.46 -9.50
CA SER A 79 18.65 -17.18 -8.68
C SER A 79 18.09 -17.72 -7.37
N SER A 80 17.02 -17.10 -6.85
CA SER A 80 16.42 -17.38 -5.54
C SER A 80 14.98 -17.85 -5.60
N CYS A 81 14.42 -18.06 -6.79
CA CYS A 81 13.00 -18.35 -6.99
C CYS A 81 12.81 -19.31 -8.17
N ASP A 82 11.80 -20.18 -8.06
CA ASP A 82 11.55 -21.26 -9.03
C ASP A 82 10.38 -20.96 -9.99
N PHE A 83 9.61 -19.91 -9.73
CA PHE A 83 8.43 -19.51 -10.51
C PHE A 83 8.61 -18.13 -11.14
N PHE A 84 8.05 -17.95 -12.34
CA PHE A 84 7.97 -16.64 -12.97
C PHE A 84 7.02 -15.73 -12.16
N PRO A 85 7.31 -14.42 -12.02
CA PRO A 85 6.40 -13.50 -11.32
C PRO A 85 4.98 -13.54 -11.87
N GLU A 86 3.97 -13.53 -10.99
CA GLU A 86 2.55 -13.47 -11.40
C GLU A 86 2.17 -12.08 -11.93
N GLU A 87 2.79 -11.04 -11.37
CA GLU A 87 2.69 -9.66 -11.83
C GLU A 87 4.05 -9.16 -12.32
N PHE A 88 4.08 -8.51 -13.48
CA PHE A 88 5.31 -7.98 -14.05
C PHE A 88 5.04 -7.04 -15.23
N SER A 89 6.06 -6.30 -15.62
CA SER A 89 6.12 -5.60 -16.91
C SER A 89 7.27 -6.10 -17.77
N ILE A 90 7.04 -6.22 -19.08
CA ILE A 90 8.10 -6.40 -20.08
C ILE A 90 8.21 -5.10 -20.89
N ILE A 91 9.37 -4.45 -20.79
CA ILE A 91 9.67 -3.20 -21.48
C ILE A 91 10.58 -3.51 -22.66
N VAL A 92 10.19 -3.08 -23.86
CA VAL A 92 10.99 -3.29 -25.08
C VAL A 92 11.11 -1.99 -25.86
N THR A 93 12.34 -1.56 -26.16
CA THR A 93 12.60 -0.47 -27.11
C THR A 93 13.23 -1.05 -28.36
N LEU A 94 12.56 -0.89 -29.50
CA LEU A 94 12.91 -1.60 -30.71
C LEU A 94 12.55 -0.82 -31.97
N ARG A 95 13.17 -1.23 -33.08
CA ARG A 95 12.88 -0.74 -34.43
C ARG A 95 12.59 -1.93 -35.33
N VAL A 96 11.35 -2.03 -35.82
CA VAL A 96 10.93 -3.16 -36.68
C VAL A 96 11.01 -2.77 -38.15
N PRO A 97 11.62 -3.60 -39.03
CA PRO A 97 11.51 -3.42 -40.47
C PRO A 97 10.12 -3.80 -40.96
N ASN A 98 9.79 -3.39 -42.18
CA ASN A 98 8.57 -3.85 -42.83
C ASN A 98 8.65 -5.36 -43.14
N LEU A 99 7.82 -6.16 -42.46
CA LEU A 99 7.71 -7.61 -42.59
C LEU A 99 6.67 -8.01 -43.65
N PRO A 100 6.94 -9.07 -44.44
CA PRO A 100 5.94 -9.66 -45.32
C PRO A 100 4.67 -10.09 -44.56
N PRO A 101 3.50 -10.06 -45.22
CA PRO A 101 2.27 -10.61 -44.66
C PRO A 101 2.49 -12.06 -44.16
N LYS A 102 1.90 -12.41 -43.01
CA LYS A 102 1.99 -13.73 -42.34
C LYS A 102 3.35 -14.07 -41.69
N LYS A 103 4.37 -13.21 -41.78
CA LYS A 103 5.63 -13.44 -41.06
C LYS A 103 5.44 -13.11 -39.58
N ASN A 104 5.96 -13.97 -38.70
CA ASN A 104 5.95 -13.77 -37.25
C ASN A 104 7.37 -13.91 -36.73
N GLU A 105 7.79 -13.01 -35.84
CA GLU A 105 9.14 -12.99 -35.27
C GLU A 105 9.08 -12.92 -33.74
N TYR A 106 9.96 -13.62 -33.04
CA TYR A 106 10.04 -13.62 -31.57
C TYR A 106 10.99 -12.55 -31.08
N LEU A 107 10.55 -11.69 -30.18
CA LEU A 107 11.42 -10.76 -29.44
C LEU A 107 12.09 -11.49 -28.26
N LEU A 108 11.32 -12.30 -27.55
CA LEU A 108 11.73 -13.06 -26.39
C LEU A 108 11.01 -14.41 -26.37
N SER A 109 11.70 -15.47 -25.99
CA SER A 109 11.06 -16.73 -25.60
C SER A 109 11.76 -17.39 -24.42
N LEU A 110 10.98 -18.04 -23.57
CA LEU A 110 11.42 -18.85 -22.44
C LEU A 110 11.00 -20.29 -22.71
N LEU A 111 11.98 -21.18 -22.85
CA LEU A 111 11.76 -22.59 -23.17
C LEU A 111 12.16 -23.48 -22.00
N ALA A 112 11.35 -24.48 -21.67
CA ALA A 112 11.79 -25.60 -20.83
C ALA A 112 12.79 -26.45 -21.63
N GLU A 113 14.04 -26.59 -21.15
CA GLU A 113 15.12 -27.18 -21.94
C GLU A 113 14.85 -28.65 -22.31
N GLU A 114 14.29 -29.42 -21.39
CA GLU A 114 14.03 -30.87 -21.58
C GLU A 114 12.99 -31.17 -22.65
N ARG A 115 11.95 -30.33 -22.77
CA ARG A 115 10.77 -30.60 -23.61
C ARG A 115 10.64 -29.66 -24.83
N ASP A 116 11.55 -28.70 -25.00
CA ASP A 116 11.46 -27.62 -26.03
C ASP A 116 10.09 -26.87 -26.00
N THR A 117 9.44 -26.89 -24.83
CA THR A 117 8.09 -26.34 -24.60
C THR A 117 8.19 -24.85 -24.34
N LEU A 118 7.32 -24.07 -24.98
CA LEU A 118 7.30 -22.61 -24.84
C LEU A 118 6.50 -22.23 -23.59
N LEU A 119 7.21 -21.79 -22.56
CA LEU A 119 6.63 -21.36 -21.28
C LEU A 119 6.07 -19.94 -21.38
N LEU A 120 6.86 -19.03 -21.97
CA LEU A 120 6.49 -17.64 -22.19
C LEU A 120 7.11 -17.16 -23.50
N GLY A 121 6.41 -16.34 -24.28
CA GLY A 121 6.94 -15.78 -25.51
C GLY A 121 6.31 -14.44 -25.88
N LEU A 122 7.14 -13.49 -26.30
CA LEU A 122 6.70 -12.24 -26.88
C LEU A 122 6.99 -12.29 -28.38
N ARG A 123 5.93 -12.30 -29.20
CA ARG A 123 6.01 -12.50 -30.64
C ARG A 123 5.31 -11.37 -31.38
N TYR A 124 5.99 -10.83 -32.38
CA TYR A 124 5.52 -9.75 -33.21
C TYR A 124 5.00 -10.25 -34.58
N SER A 125 3.94 -9.63 -35.10
CA SER A 125 3.40 -9.80 -36.46
C SER A 125 3.04 -8.42 -37.05
N PRO A 126 2.75 -8.30 -38.37
CA PRO A 126 2.63 -7.00 -39.03
C PRO A 126 1.65 -5.98 -38.41
N THR A 127 0.70 -6.41 -37.60
CA THR A 127 -0.25 -5.50 -36.95
C THR A 127 -0.50 -5.82 -35.49
N GLN A 128 0.21 -6.81 -34.94
CA GLN A 128 -0.08 -7.31 -33.60
C GLN A 128 1.17 -7.70 -32.81
N LEU A 129 1.14 -7.39 -31.52
CA LEU A 129 2.03 -7.97 -30.52
C LEU A 129 1.29 -9.11 -29.82
N HIS A 130 1.86 -10.30 -29.86
CA HIS A 130 1.31 -11.49 -29.21
C HIS A 130 2.12 -11.82 -27.97
N PHE A 131 1.46 -11.80 -26.82
CA PHE A 131 1.97 -12.39 -25.59
C PHE A 131 1.45 -13.82 -25.48
N LEU A 132 2.38 -14.77 -25.30
CA LEU A 132 2.12 -16.20 -25.27
C LEU A 132 2.59 -16.76 -23.93
N PHE A 133 1.78 -17.59 -23.28
CA PHE A 133 2.20 -18.30 -22.07
C PHE A 133 1.58 -19.70 -22.01
N LEU A 134 2.24 -20.60 -21.29
CA LEU A 134 1.73 -21.94 -21.01
C LEU A 134 0.68 -21.83 -19.91
N SER A 135 -0.52 -22.33 -20.17
CA SER A 135 -1.58 -22.50 -19.17
C SER A 135 -1.78 -24.00 -18.95
N GLU A 136 -1.99 -24.40 -17.70
CA GLU A 136 -2.21 -25.80 -17.33
C GLU A 136 -3.33 -25.87 -16.30
N ASP A 137 -4.29 -26.75 -16.54
CA ASP A 137 -5.34 -27.12 -15.60
C ASP A 137 -5.47 -28.65 -15.50
N LEU A 138 -6.55 -29.13 -14.87
CA LEU A 138 -6.84 -30.55 -14.73
C LEU A 138 -7.04 -31.30 -16.07
N ALA A 139 -7.35 -30.60 -17.17
CA ALA A 139 -7.52 -31.14 -18.52
C ALA A 139 -6.21 -31.18 -19.33
N GLY A 140 -5.14 -30.56 -18.86
CA GLY A 140 -3.80 -30.60 -19.46
C GLY A 140 -3.21 -29.22 -19.73
N ALA A 141 -2.07 -29.19 -20.44
CA ALA A 141 -1.36 -27.95 -20.76
C ALA A 141 -1.64 -27.48 -22.19
N TRP A 142 -1.98 -26.20 -22.37
CA TRP A 142 -2.15 -25.54 -23.67
C TRP A 142 -1.45 -24.18 -23.69
N GLN A 143 -1.37 -23.58 -24.88
CA GLN A 143 -0.76 -22.27 -25.05
C GLN A 143 -1.84 -21.18 -25.15
N THR A 144 -1.85 -20.27 -24.18
CA THR A 144 -2.70 -19.08 -24.19
C THR A 144 -2.02 -17.95 -24.97
N ARG A 145 -2.83 -17.17 -25.71
CA ARG A 145 -2.35 -16.06 -26.54
C ARG A 145 -3.20 -14.82 -26.32
N VAL A 146 -2.58 -13.76 -25.78
CA VAL A 146 -3.15 -12.41 -25.73
C VAL A 146 -2.55 -11.60 -26.88
N SER A 147 -3.39 -10.97 -27.71
CA SER A 147 -2.94 -10.27 -28.91
C SER A 147 -3.38 -8.81 -28.90
N PHE A 148 -2.42 -7.90 -28.81
CA PHE A 148 -2.64 -6.47 -28.86
C PHE A 148 -2.54 -5.98 -30.30
N TRP A 149 -3.49 -5.18 -30.71
CA TRP A 149 -3.43 -4.50 -32.01
C TRP A 149 -2.45 -3.31 -31.92
N SER A 150 -1.52 -3.22 -32.88
CA SER A 150 -0.50 -2.15 -32.92
C SER A 150 0.08 -1.99 -34.34
N PRO A 151 -0.57 -1.23 -35.24
CA PRO A 151 -0.22 -1.10 -36.66
C PRO A 151 0.91 -0.09 -36.90
N GLY A 152 1.35 0.62 -35.85
CA GLY A 152 2.35 1.69 -35.96
C GLY A 152 3.79 1.17 -35.88
N LEU A 153 3.99 -0.04 -35.37
CA LEU A 153 5.33 -0.56 -35.05
C LEU A 153 6.22 -0.86 -36.26
N MET A 154 5.63 -0.99 -37.46
CA MET A 154 6.36 -1.29 -38.71
C MET A 154 6.76 -0.06 -39.51
N ASP A 155 6.71 1.13 -38.93
CA ASP A 155 7.07 2.36 -39.64
C ASP A 155 8.59 2.53 -39.81
N SER A 156 9.38 1.52 -39.41
CA SER A 156 10.85 1.54 -39.42
C SER A 156 11.45 2.63 -38.55
N ARG A 157 10.74 3.07 -37.51
CA ARG A 157 11.23 3.97 -36.45
C ARG A 157 11.36 3.23 -35.12
N TRP A 158 11.93 3.92 -34.14
CA TRP A 158 12.00 3.44 -32.77
C TRP A 158 10.65 3.56 -32.06
N HIS A 159 10.31 2.54 -31.30
CA HIS A 159 9.17 2.51 -30.40
C HIS A 159 9.55 1.89 -29.06
N THR A 160 8.96 2.40 -27.98
CA THR A 160 9.01 1.77 -26.65
C THR A 160 7.64 1.16 -26.35
N LEU A 161 7.65 -0.13 -26.02
CA LEU A 161 6.50 -0.93 -25.62
C LEU A 161 6.62 -1.29 -24.14
N ILE A 162 5.53 -1.14 -23.39
CA ILE A 162 5.41 -1.56 -22.00
C ILE A 162 4.22 -2.51 -21.93
N LEU A 163 4.49 -3.81 -21.81
CA LEU A 163 3.47 -4.83 -21.56
C LEU A 163 3.40 -5.06 -20.05
N ALA A 164 2.31 -4.67 -19.40
CA ALA A 164 2.05 -4.96 -17.99
C ALA A 164 1.07 -6.13 -17.86
N VAL A 165 1.33 -7.03 -16.93
CA VAL A 165 0.51 -8.22 -16.64
C VAL A 165 0.23 -8.24 -15.15
N SER A 166 -1.05 -8.35 -14.77
CA SER A 166 -1.49 -8.63 -13.41
C SER A 166 -2.71 -9.56 -13.47
N GLN A 167 -2.53 -10.80 -13.02
CA GLN A 167 -3.54 -11.85 -13.04
C GLN A 167 -4.15 -12.05 -14.46
N GLY A 168 -5.43 -11.70 -14.65
CA GLY A 168 -6.17 -11.76 -15.92
C GLY A 168 -6.15 -10.46 -16.73
N SER A 169 -5.53 -9.40 -16.21
CA SER A 169 -5.41 -8.11 -16.88
C SER A 169 -4.07 -7.98 -17.60
N PHE A 170 -4.13 -7.61 -18.88
CA PHE A 170 -2.97 -7.40 -19.72
C PHE A 170 -3.05 -6.04 -20.38
N SER A 171 -2.07 -5.18 -20.16
CA SER A 171 -2.04 -3.82 -20.70
C SER A 171 -0.83 -3.63 -21.62
N LEU A 172 -1.02 -2.97 -22.77
CA LEU A 172 0.07 -2.56 -23.64
C LEU A 172 0.08 -1.04 -23.84
N THR A 173 1.09 -0.38 -23.28
CA THR A 173 1.39 1.02 -23.55
C THR A 173 2.46 1.14 -24.64
N THR A 174 2.18 1.92 -25.68
CA THR A 174 3.14 2.21 -26.77
C THR A 174 3.51 3.69 -26.75
N ASP A 175 4.80 4.01 -26.71
CA ASP A 175 5.34 5.37 -26.75
C ASP A 175 4.67 6.34 -25.76
N CYS A 176 4.44 5.90 -24.52
CA CYS A 176 3.72 6.65 -23.48
C CYS A 176 2.34 7.20 -23.92
N GLY A 177 1.71 6.56 -24.90
CA GLY A 177 0.33 6.80 -25.29
C GLY A 177 -0.66 6.18 -24.31
N LEU A 178 -1.94 6.16 -24.70
CA LEU A 178 -2.97 5.49 -23.91
C LEU A 178 -2.74 3.97 -23.91
N PRO A 179 -2.80 3.30 -22.74
CA PRO A 179 -2.70 1.86 -22.66
C PRO A 179 -3.87 1.18 -23.40
N VAL A 180 -3.59 0.04 -24.01
CA VAL A 180 -4.61 -0.88 -24.55
C VAL A 180 -4.74 -2.04 -23.57
N ASP A 181 -5.85 -2.09 -22.84
CA ASP A 181 -6.13 -3.12 -21.85
C ASP A 181 -6.94 -4.28 -22.46
N ILE A 182 -6.58 -5.51 -22.09
CA ILE A 182 -7.28 -6.74 -22.43
C ILE A 182 -7.46 -7.54 -21.15
N MET A 183 -8.72 -7.78 -20.77
CA MET A 183 -9.07 -8.77 -19.76
C MET A 183 -9.22 -10.12 -20.46
N ALA A 184 -8.32 -11.06 -20.18
CA ALA A 184 -8.41 -12.40 -20.74
C ALA A 184 -9.18 -13.32 -19.79
N ASP A 185 -9.94 -14.28 -20.33
CA ASP A 185 -10.65 -15.29 -19.55
C ASP A 185 -9.71 -16.20 -18.72
N VAL A 186 -8.43 -16.23 -19.10
CA VAL A 186 -7.38 -17.04 -18.46
C VAL A 186 -6.31 -16.13 -17.87
N SER A 187 -6.15 -16.19 -16.56
CA SER A 187 -5.08 -15.49 -15.84
C SER A 187 -3.69 -16.05 -16.16
N PHE A 188 -2.68 -15.21 -16.03
CA PHE A 188 -1.29 -15.65 -16.03
C PHE A 188 -1.05 -16.60 -14.84
N PRO A 189 -0.46 -17.79 -15.04
CA PRO A 189 -0.39 -18.79 -13.98
C PRO A 189 0.70 -18.46 -12.95
N PRO A 190 0.39 -18.36 -11.64
CA PRO A 190 1.39 -18.12 -10.59
C PRO A 190 2.37 -19.29 -10.42
N THR A 191 2.02 -20.46 -10.94
CA THR A 191 2.78 -21.71 -10.84
C THR A 191 3.71 -21.98 -12.03
N LEU A 192 3.91 -21.00 -12.93
CA LEU A 192 4.75 -21.17 -14.11
C LEU A 192 6.23 -21.36 -13.70
N SER A 193 6.67 -22.62 -13.63
CA SER A 193 8.04 -22.92 -13.22
C SER A 193 9.07 -22.50 -14.28
N VAL A 194 10.11 -21.82 -13.82
CA VAL A 194 11.28 -21.43 -14.64
C VAL A 194 12.49 -22.35 -14.39
N ARG A 195 12.33 -23.40 -13.59
CA ARG A 195 13.38 -24.36 -13.29
C ARG A 195 13.75 -25.13 -14.56
N GLY A 196 15.06 -25.15 -14.88
CA GLY A 196 15.54 -25.76 -16.12
C GLY A 196 15.06 -25.06 -17.39
N ALA A 197 14.60 -23.81 -17.28
CA ALA A 197 14.21 -23.01 -18.43
C ALA A 197 15.38 -22.16 -18.95
N ARG A 198 15.29 -21.78 -20.23
CA ARG A 198 16.29 -20.94 -20.91
C ARG A 198 15.62 -19.84 -21.71
N PHE A 199 16.12 -18.63 -21.55
CA PHE A 199 15.73 -17.48 -22.37
C PHE A 199 16.44 -17.52 -23.72
N PHE A 200 15.71 -17.20 -24.77
CA PHE A 200 16.21 -16.95 -26.12
C PHE A 200 15.75 -15.56 -26.56
N ILE A 201 16.70 -14.71 -26.94
CA ILE A 201 16.46 -13.34 -27.37
C ILE A 201 16.44 -13.31 -28.89
N GLY A 202 15.40 -12.68 -29.45
CA GLY A 202 15.21 -12.56 -30.89
C GLY A 202 14.86 -13.87 -31.60
N SER A 203 14.61 -14.98 -30.90
CA SER A 203 14.29 -16.27 -31.52
C SER A 203 13.54 -17.22 -30.58
N ARG A 204 13.14 -18.37 -31.12
CA ARG A 204 12.68 -19.56 -30.36
C ARG A 204 13.62 -20.74 -30.61
N LYS A 205 14.93 -20.56 -30.35
CA LYS A 205 16.01 -21.56 -30.55
C LYS A 205 16.21 -22.04 -32.00
N ARG A 206 15.44 -21.51 -32.96
CA ARG A 206 15.42 -21.86 -34.38
C ARG A 206 15.45 -20.59 -35.22
N THR A 207 15.91 -20.70 -36.47
CA THR A 207 15.95 -19.58 -37.43
C THR A 207 14.55 -19.13 -37.87
N LYS A 208 13.57 -20.05 -37.86
CA LYS A 208 12.16 -19.74 -38.15
C LYS A 208 11.61 -18.82 -37.05
N GLY A 209 11.25 -17.60 -37.46
CA GLY A 209 10.76 -16.56 -36.55
C GLY A 209 11.85 -15.79 -35.81
N LEU A 210 13.07 -15.76 -36.35
CA LEU A 210 14.11 -14.84 -35.88
C LEU A 210 13.68 -13.39 -36.07
N PHE A 211 13.91 -12.55 -35.06
CA PHE A 211 13.75 -11.11 -35.12
C PHE A 211 14.80 -10.46 -36.03
N THR A 212 14.33 -9.67 -36.98
CA THR A 212 15.16 -9.04 -38.02
C THR A 212 15.40 -7.55 -37.81
N GLY A 213 14.75 -6.95 -36.81
CA GLY A 213 14.92 -5.54 -36.47
C GLY A 213 16.10 -5.25 -35.54
N VAL A 214 16.02 -4.13 -34.84
CA VAL A 214 17.01 -3.68 -33.86
C VAL A 214 16.36 -3.57 -32.50
N ILE A 215 16.96 -4.15 -31.45
CA ILE A 215 16.51 -4.01 -30.06
C ILE A 215 17.53 -3.16 -29.30
N ARG A 216 17.05 -2.17 -28.55
CA ARG A 216 17.85 -1.33 -27.64
C ARG A 216 17.63 -1.69 -26.18
N GLN A 217 16.40 -2.04 -25.82
CA GLN A 217 15.98 -2.33 -24.45
C GLN A 217 15.12 -3.59 -24.46
N LEU A 218 15.37 -4.50 -23.51
CA LEU A 218 14.48 -5.61 -23.19
C LEU A 218 14.65 -5.89 -21.69
N VAL A 219 13.67 -5.47 -20.90
CA VAL A 219 13.73 -5.48 -19.43
C VAL A 219 12.49 -6.16 -18.89
N LEU A 220 12.65 -7.01 -17.88
CA LEU A 220 11.57 -7.56 -17.08
C LEU A 220 11.56 -6.84 -15.72
N LEU A 221 10.42 -6.26 -15.35
CA LEU A 221 10.22 -5.65 -14.04
C LEU A 221 9.18 -6.49 -13.27
N PRO A 222 9.60 -7.34 -12.31
CA PRO A 222 8.67 -8.09 -11.47
C PRO A 222 7.83 -7.16 -10.57
N GLY A 223 6.59 -7.56 -10.29
CA GLY A 223 5.71 -6.97 -9.27
C GLY A 223 5.25 -5.53 -9.51
N SER A 224 5.39 -4.98 -10.72
CA SER A 224 5.03 -3.59 -11.00
C SER A 224 4.62 -3.38 -12.45
N ASP A 225 3.59 -2.54 -12.65
CA ASP A 225 3.40 -1.81 -13.91
C ASP A 225 4.54 -0.79 -14.05
N ALA A 226 5.34 -0.90 -15.11
CA ALA A 226 6.45 0.02 -15.37
C ALA A 226 6.00 1.35 -16.00
N THR A 227 4.72 1.46 -16.42
CA THR A 227 4.19 2.64 -17.09
C THR A 227 4.39 3.92 -16.27
N PRO A 228 4.09 3.98 -14.96
CA PRO A 228 4.32 5.18 -14.15
C PRO A 228 5.80 5.53 -13.96
N GLN A 229 6.72 4.57 -14.10
CA GLN A 229 8.16 4.80 -13.98
C GLN A 229 8.78 5.36 -15.27
N LEU A 230 8.20 5.02 -16.42
CA LEU A 230 8.69 5.40 -17.75
C LEU A 230 7.93 6.58 -18.37
N CYS A 231 6.69 6.82 -17.94
CA CYS A 231 5.78 7.77 -18.55
C CYS A 231 5.24 8.78 -17.52
N PRO A 232 5.13 10.07 -17.89
CA PRO A 232 5.41 10.64 -19.21
C PRO A 232 6.92 10.79 -19.46
N SER A 233 7.35 10.55 -20.71
CA SER A 233 8.73 10.78 -21.16
C SER A 233 8.80 11.81 -22.27
N ARG A 234 9.80 12.71 -22.22
CA ARG A 234 10.06 13.69 -23.29
C ARG A 234 10.44 13.04 -24.61
N ASN A 235 10.97 11.81 -24.57
CA ASN A 235 11.33 11.03 -25.75
C ASN A 235 10.67 9.66 -25.67
N ALA A 236 9.34 9.64 -25.82
CA ALA A 236 8.54 8.46 -25.52
C ALA A 236 8.92 7.21 -26.35
N ARG A 237 9.38 7.41 -27.60
CA ARG A 237 9.89 6.35 -28.50
C ARG A 237 11.20 5.70 -28.06
N LEU A 238 11.90 6.34 -27.13
CA LEU A 238 13.19 5.93 -26.60
C LEU A 238 13.20 6.01 -25.06
N ALA A 239 12.02 5.91 -24.44
CA ALA A 239 11.92 5.88 -22.98
C ALA A 239 12.75 4.68 -22.44
N GLU A 240 13.64 4.97 -21.49
CA GLU A 240 14.69 4.07 -21.02
C GLU A 240 14.52 3.78 -19.54
N LEU A 241 14.40 2.51 -19.18
CA LEU A 241 14.41 2.00 -17.81
C LEU A 241 15.78 1.36 -17.50
N SER A 242 16.26 0.48 -18.40
CA SER A 242 17.61 -0.08 -18.35
C SER A 242 18.03 -0.55 -19.74
N ILE A 243 19.30 -0.30 -20.10
CA ILE A 243 19.91 -0.83 -21.32
C ILE A 243 21.32 -1.34 -21.04
N PRO A 244 21.82 -2.28 -21.87
CA PRO A 244 23.21 -2.72 -21.80
C PRO A 244 24.20 -1.54 -21.85
N GLN A 245 25.16 -1.53 -20.93
CA GLN A 245 26.15 -0.46 -20.79
C GLN A 245 26.91 -0.16 -22.09
N VAL A 246 27.13 -1.18 -22.92
CA VAL A 246 27.79 -1.04 -24.22
C VAL A 246 27.03 -0.10 -25.17
N LEU A 247 25.70 0.03 -25.01
CA LEU A 247 24.84 0.94 -25.79
C LEU A 247 24.81 2.38 -25.25
N LYS A 248 25.47 2.68 -24.11
CA LYS A 248 25.58 4.04 -23.53
C LYS A 248 26.77 4.88 -24.07
N ARG A 249 27.95 4.28 -24.30
CA ARG A 249 29.17 4.94 -24.88
C ARG A 249 29.09 5.53 -26.31
N LEU A 250 28.89 6.84 -26.48
CA LEU A 250 29.15 7.52 -27.76
C LEU A 250 30.66 7.52 -28.09
N THR A 251 31.07 6.96 -29.24
CA THR A 251 32.44 7.09 -29.75
C THR A 251 32.47 8.10 -30.91
N GLY A 252 32.77 9.35 -30.59
CA GLY A 252 33.34 10.32 -31.52
C GLY A 252 34.67 10.80 -30.95
N LYS A 253 35.78 10.60 -31.66
CA LYS A 253 37.04 11.28 -31.37
C LYS A 253 36.80 12.79 -31.54
N PRO A 254 37.21 13.66 -30.61
CA PRO A 254 37.26 15.08 -30.89
C PRO A 254 38.40 15.32 -31.89
N ASP A 255 38.10 15.96 -33.01
CA ASP A 255 39.13 16.58 -33.84
C ASP A 255 39.84 17.65 -33.01
N ASP A 256 41.17 17.60 -33.00
CA ASP A 256 42.02 18.67 -32.48
C ASP A 256 41.68 19.96 -33.23
N ASN A 257 41.11 20.95 -32.51
CA ASN A 257 40.86 22.36 -32.89
C ASN A 257 39.41 22.82 -33.13
N GLU A 258 38.37 22.05 -32.80
CA GLU A 258 37.03 22.63 -32.62
C GLU A 258 36.62 22.65 -31.15
N VAL A 259 36.57 23.86 -30.60
CA VAL A 259 35.94 24.20 -29.32
C VAL A 259 34.44 23.88 -29.42
N LEU A 260 34.08 22.61 -29.23
CA LEU A 260 32.70 22.19 -29.09
C LEU A 260 32.26 22.45 -27.64
N ASN A 261 31.74 23.67 -27.44
CA ASN A 261 30.97 24.07 -26.27
C ASN A 261 29.85 23.04 -25.99
N TYR A 262 29.99 22.26 -24.93
CA TYR A 262 28.83 21.66 -24.27
C TYR A 262 28.03 22.77 -23.59
N PRO A 263 26.77 23.07 -23.97
CA PRO A 263 25.90 23.72 -23.02
C PRO A 263 25.69 22.69 -21.90
N TYR A 264 26.13 23.01 -20.67
CA TYR A 264 26.02 22.21 -19.43
C TYR A 264 27.21 21.33 -19.00
N GLU A 265 28.42 21.47 -19.55
CA GLU A 265 29.62 21.24 -18.71
C GLU A 265 29.85 22.50 -17.87
N ALA A 266 28.97 22.75 -16.90
CA ALA A 266 29.38 23.57 -15.78
C ALA A 266 30.36 22.72 -14.97
N ASP A 267 31.57 23.23 -14.71
CA ASP A 267 32.40 22.75 -13.61
C ASP A 267 31.53 22.70 -12.36
N MET A 268 30.93 21.54 -12.08
CA MET A 268 29.93 21.38 -11.04
C MET A 268 30.66 21.39 -9.70
N LYS A 269 30.88 22.60 -9.18
CA LYS A 269 31.52 22.80 -7.88
C LYS A 269 30.56 22.34 -6.78
N VAL A 270 30.85 21.16 -6.24
CA VAL A 270 30.23 20.68 -5.00
C VAL A 270 31.08 21.17 -3.83
N THR A 271 30.50 22.02 -2.98
CA THR A 271 31.14 22.47 -1.75
C THR A 271 30.85 21.46 -0.64
N LEU A 272 31.91 20.97 0.01
CA LEU A 272 31.84 20.05 1.16
C LEU A 272 32.01 20.84 2.47
N GLY A 273 31.26 20.49 3.50
CA GLY A 273 31.40 21.07 4.85
C GLY A 273 30.24 21.95 5.28
N SER A 274 30.52 23.01 6.05
CA SER A 274 29.51 23.92 6.60
C SER A 274 28.72 24.65 5.51
N ARG A 275 27.43 24.92 5.76
CA ARG A 275 26.50 25.55 4.83
C ARG A 275 27.08 26.86 4.25
N PRO A 276 27.36 26.95 2.93
CA PRO A 276 27.84 28.18 2.32
C PRO A 276 26.71 29.23 2.23
N PRO A 277 27.04 30.53 2.12
CA PRO A 277 26.06 31.52 1.70
C PRO A 277 25.52 31.16 0.30
N CYS A 278 24.21 31.30 0.08
CA CYS A 278 23.61 31.16 -1.24
C CYS A 278 23.21 32.54 -1.74
N THR A 279 24.05 33.11 -2.60
CA THR A 279 23.79 34.36 -3.29
C THR A 279 23.85 34.13 -4.80
N LYS A 280 23.70 35.20 -5.59
CA LYS A 280 23.90 35.13 -7.04
C LYS A 280 25.30 34.62 -7.43
N ALA A 281 26.31 34.79 -6.59
CA ALA A 281 27.66 34.32 -6.86
C ALA A 281 27.80 32.79 -6.78
N GLU A 282 27.04 32.15 -5.89
CA GLU A 282 26.97 30.70 -5.73
C GLU A 282 25.80 30.07 -6.51
N GLY A 283 25.12 30.84 -7.34
CA GLY A 283 24.01 30.35 -8.17
C GLY A 283 24.43 29.13 -8.99
N ALA A 284 23.58 28.10 -8.98
CA ALA A 284 23.81 26.81 -9.62
C ALA A 284 24.98 25.97 -9.06
N GLN A 285 25.54 26.34 -7.90
CA GLN A 285 26.47 25.47 -7.18
C GLN A 285 25.73 24.45 -6.32
N PHE A 286 26.42 23.34 -6.05
CA PHE A 286 25.94 22.30 -5.17
C PHE A 286 26.63 22.38 -3.81
N TRP A 287 25.89 22.11 -2.74
CA TRP A 287 26.41 21.90 -1.40
C TRP A 287 26.01 20.51 -0.95
N PHE A 288 27.00 19.73 -0.51
CA PHE A 288 26.74 18.43 0.09
C PHE A 288 26.94 18.52 1.60
N ASP A 289 25.82 18.41 2.33
CA ASP A 289 25.80 18.28 3.78
C ASP A 289 26.10 16.81 4.15
N ALA A 290 27.37 16.55 4.48
CA ALA A 290 27.78 15.21 4.90
C ALA A 290 27.13 14.77 6.22
N ALA A 291 26.72 15.69 7.09
CA ALA A 291 26.07 15.37 8.36
C ALA A 291 24.60 14.97 8.16
N GLN A 292 23.88 15.66 7.27
CA GLN A 292 22.49 15.36 6.93
C GLN A 292 22.33 14.45 5.71
N LYS A 293 23.44 13.95 5.14
CA LYS A 293 23.48 13.19 3.87
C LYS A 293 22.63 13.84 2.77
N GLY A 294 22.65 15.16 2.71
CA GLY A 294 21.80 15.98 1.85
C GLY A 294 22.60 16.65 0.74
N LEU A 295 22.13 16.55 -0.52
CA LEU A 295 22.62 17.35 -1.63
C LEU A 295 21.66 18.51 -1.88
N TYR A 296 22.19 19.73 -1.93
CA TYR A 296 21.43 20.95 -2.14
C TYR A 296 21.98 21.73 -3.34
N LEU A 297 21.11 22.47 -4.03
CA LEU A 297 21.41 23.36 -5.16
C LEU A 297 21.08 24.81 -4.76
N CYS A 298 22.02 25.74 -4.97
CA CYS A 298 21.76 27.15 -4.69
C CYS A 298 20.95 27.78 -5.84
N ALA A 299 19.72 28.21 -5.55
CA ALA A 299 18.83 28.90 -6.47
C ALA A 299 19.06 30.43 -6.50
N GLY A 300 20.25 30.90 -6.12
CA GLY A 300 20.64 32.32 -6.14
C GLY A 300 20.16 33.17 -4.96
N SER A 301 19.42 32.57 -4.02
CA SER A 301 18.99 33.21 -2.76
C SER A 301 18.73 32.20 -1.63
N GLU A 302 18.43 30.96 -1.97
CA GLU A 302 18.25 29.86 -1.03
C GLU A 302 18.78 28.53 -1.57
N TRP A 303 19.09 27.63 -0.64
CA TRP A 303 19.50 26.26 -0.96
C TRP A 303 18.27 25.36 -1.08
N VAL A 304 18.09 24.75 -2.25
CA VAL A 304 16.99 23.82 -2.57
C VAL A 304 17.50 22.39 -2.49
N SER A 305 16.82 21.49 -1.78
CA SER A 305 17.25 20.09 -1.67
C SER A 305 17.06 19.33 -2.99
N VAL A 306 18.10 18.63 -3.43
CA VAL A 306 18.14 17.78 -4.64
C VAL A 306 18.12 16.29 -4.28
N LEU A 307 18.79 15.92 -3.19
CA LEU A 307 18.73 14.61 -2.55
C LEU A 307 18.79 14.84 -1.05
N ALA A 308 17.65 14.92 -0.37
CA ALA A 308 17.63 14.88 1.09
C ALA A 308 17.79 13.42 1.55
N ALA A 309 18.47 13.21 2.69
CA ALA A 309 18.27 11.97 3.42
C ALA A 309 16.77 11.84 3.71
N LYS A 310 16.15 10.78 3.17
CA LYS A 310 14.76 10.48 3.45
C LYS A 310 14.65 10.24 4.94
N THR A 311 13.81 11.03 5.60
CA THR A 311 13.45 10.81 7.00
C THR A 311 12.86 9.40 7.11
N LYS A 312 13.53 8.52 7.87
CA LYS A 312 13.04 7.16 8.11
C LYS A 312 12.78 6.95 9.59
N LEU A 313 11.75 6.19 9.91
CA LEU A 313 11.53 5.73 11.27
C LEU A 313 12.64 4.75 11.65
N ASP A 314 13.43 5.09 12.67
CA ASP A 314 14.50 4.25 13.20
C ASP A 314 13.96 3.39 14.35
N TYR A 315 13.49 4.05 15.41
CA TYR A 315 12.86 3.40 16.57
C TYR A 315 11.74 4.24 17.18
N VAL A 316 10.98 3.59 18.06
CA VAL A 316 9.91 4.21 18.83
C VAL A 316 10.33 4.21 20.30
N GLU A 317 10.24 5.35 20.96
CA GLU A 317 10.58 5.49 22.39
C GLU A 317 9.36 5.94 23.20
N GLU A 318 9.26 5.50 24.45
CA GLU A 318 8.25 6.05 25.36
C GLU A 318 8.63 7.50 25.70
N HIS A 319 7.68 8.41 25.48
CA HIS A 319 7.84 9.85 25.72
C HIS A 319 7.12 10.29 26.98
N GLN A 320 5.91 9.76 27.23
CA GLN A 320 5.13 10.09 28.40
C GLN A 320 4.19 8.95 28.82
N SER A 321 4.22 8.61 30.10
CA SER A 321 3.16 7.84 30.77
C SER A 321 2.05 8.79 31.26
N LEU A 322 0.90 8.77 30.59
CA LEU A 322 -0.25 9.65 30.84
C LEU A 322 -1.26 8.98 31.78
N HIS A 323 -1.36 9.48 33.01
CA HIS A 323 -2.33 8.97 33.99
C HIS A 323 -3.76 9.41 33.63
N THR A 324 -4.67 8.44 33.56
CA THR A 324 -6.08 8.66 33.21
C THR A 324 -6.99 8.44 34.41
N ASN A 325 -8.22 8.99 34.37
CA ASN A 325 -9.17 8.87 35.48
C ASN A 325 -9.62 7.41 35.75
N SER A 326 -9.60 6.59 34.70
CA SER A 326 -9.80 5.14 34.72
C SER A 326 -9.20 4.55 33.44
N GLU A 327 -9.41 3.26 33.21
CA GLU A 327 -9.17 2.62 31.92
C GLU A 327 -9.83 3.45 30.80
N THR A 328 -9.13 3.54 29.68
CA THR A 328 -9.47 4.42 28.55
C THR A 328 -9.83 3.54 27.36
N LEU A 329 -11.01 3.76 26.80
CA LEU A 329 -11.59 2.93 25.73
C LEU A 329 -11.45 3.51 24.33
N GLY A 330 -11.04 4.78 24.26
CA GLY A 330 -10.78 5.56 23.05
C GLY A 330 -10.11 6.88 23.43
N ILE A 331 -9.32 7.46 22.55
CA ILE A 331 -8.63 8.74 22.67
C ILE A 331 -8.82 9.47 21.35
N GLU A 332 -9.22 10.73 21.38
CA GLU A 332 -9.25 11.56 20.18
C GLU A 332 -8.23 12.69 20.34
N VAL A 333 -7.30 12.84 19.39
CA VAL A 333 -6.29 13.90 19.38
C VAL A 333 -6.67 15.02 18.40
N PHE A 334 -6.86 16.25 18.90
CA PHE A 334 -7.35 17.35 18.08
C PHE A 334 -6.70 18.69 18.42
N SER A 335 -6.69 19.61 17.45
CA SER A 335 -6.15 20.96 17.61
C SER A 335 -7.25 22.02 17.58
N ILE A 336 -7.18 22.95 18.53
CA ILE A 336 -8.02 24.16 18.54
C ILE A 336 -7.18 25.35 18.05
N PRO A 337 -7.54 25.99 16.91
CA PRO A 337 -6.80 27.13 16.38
C PRO A 337 -6.57 28.23 17.41
N GLY A 338 -5.30 28.63 17.57
CA GLY A 338 -4.88 29.67 18.52
C GLY A 338 -4.88 29.27 20.00
N VAL A 339 -5.26 28.03 20.34
CA VAL A 339 -5.29 27.54 21.74
C VAL A 339 -4.28 26.42 21.97
N GLY A 340 -4.18 25.47 21.04
CA GLY A 340 -3.20 24.37 21.09
C GLY A 340 -3.79 22.99 20.78
N LEU A 341 -2.95 21.98 20.97
CA LEU A 341 -3.26 20.56 20.79
C LEU A 341 -3.86 19.96 22.07
N PHE A 342 -4.84 19.08 21.93
CA PHE A 342 -5.58 18.42 22.99
C PHE A 342 -5.72 16.93 22.72
N ALA A 343 -5.98 16.15 23.78
CA ALA A 343 -6.39 14.76 23.69
C ALA A 343 -7.59 14.53 24.63
N ALA A 344 -8.66 13.91 24.15
CA ALA A 344 -9.83 13.56 24.95
C ALA A 344 -9.86 12.05 25.20
N ALA A 345 -9.76 11.63 26.46
CA ALA A 345 -9.80 10.22 26.86
C ALA A 345 -11.23 9.78 27.18
N ALA A 346 -11.72 8.74 26.53
CA ALA A 346 -13.00 8.08 26.82
C ALA A 346 -12.81 7.13 28.01
N ASN A 347 -13.05 7.64 29.22
CA ASN A 347 -12.82 6.87 30.43
C ASN A 347 -14.03 5.98 30.76
N ARG A 348 -13.78 4.73 31.16
CA ARG A 348 -14.80 3.75 31.57
C ARG A 348 -15.64 4.25 32.76
N LYS A 349 -15.02 4.94 33.72
CA LYS A 349 -15.75 5.56 34.86
C LYS A 349 -16.46 6.84 34.40
N ALA A 350 -17.41 7.32 35.21
CA ALA A 350 -18.32 8.40 34.84
C ALA A 350 -17.70 9.81 34.66
N ARG A 351 -16.36 9.91 34.49
CA ARG A 351 -15.61 11.16 34.35
C ARG A 351 -14.47 10.97 33.34
N SER A 352 -14.71 11.38 32.10
CA SER A 352 -13.69 11.49 31.06
C SER A 352 -12.80 12.74 31.25
N ALA A 353 -11.55 12.65 30.83
CA ALA A 353 -10.57 13.74 30.90
C ALA A 353 -10.19 14.27 29.52
N ILE A 354 -10.03 15.59 29.43
CA ILE A 354 -9.38 16.29 28.32
C ILE A 354 -8.02 16.77 28.83
N TYR A 355 -6.99 16.55 28.01
CA TYR A 355 -5.61 16.97 28.25
C TYR A 355 -5.22 18.01 27.21
N LYS A 356 -4.30 18.91 27.59
CA LYS A 356 -3.70 19.90 26.69
C LYS A 356 -2.20 19.63 26.56
N TRP A 357 -1.68 19.64 25.34
CA TRP A 357 -0.24 19.60 25.10
C TRP A 357 0.40 20.92 25.57
N THR A 358 1.29 20.85 26.55
CA THR A 358 1.97 22.00 27.15
C THR A 358 3.39 21.57 27.53
N ASP A 359 4.39 22.35 27.11
CA ASP A 359 5.81 22.10 27.38
C ASP A 359 6.26 20.68 27.01
N GLY A 360 5.80 20.21 25.84
CA GLY A 360 6.19 18.91 25.28
C GLY A 360 5.50 17.70 25.91
N LYS A 361 4.39 17.85 26.63
CA LYS A 361 3.63 16.73 27.19
C LYS A 361 2.14 17.05 27.34
N PHE A 362 1.29 16.03 27.43
CA PHE A 362 -0.12 16.21 27.77
C PHE A 362 -0.32 16.45 29.27
N VAL A 363 -1.05 17.50 29.63
CA VAL A 363 -1.39 17.88 31.00
C VAL A 363 -2.90 17.98 31.15
N SER A 364 -3.45 17.50 32.26
CA SER A 364 -4.89 17.56 32.54
C SER A 364 -5.45 18.97 32.38
N TYR A 365 -6.55 19.11 31.64
CA TYR A 365 -7.15 20.39 31.29
C TYR A 365 -8.59 20.53 31.77
N GLN A 366 -9.45 19.56 31.45
CA GLN A 366 -10.87 19.59 31.78
C GLN A 366 -11.37 18.18 32.09
N ASN A 367 -12.25 18.05 33.08
CA ASN A 367 -13.02 16.82 33.30
C ASN A 367 -14.45 16.99 32.83
N ILE A 368 -15.00 15.97 32.19
CA ILE A 368 -16.36 15.94 31.65
C ILE A 368 -17.07 14.72 32.23
N ALA A 369 -18.28 14.92 32.77
CA ALA A 369 -19.13 13.81 33.20
C ALA A 369 -19.65 13.05 31.98
N THR A 370 -19.42 11.73 31.97
CA THR A 370 -19.73 10.79 30.88
C THR A 370 -20.30 9.50 31.48
N HIS A 371 -20.84 8.61 30.65
CA HIS A 371 -21.41 7.33 31.13
C HIS A 371 -20.82 6.17 30.33
N GLN A 372 -19.75 5.57 30.87
CA GLN A 372 -18.95 4.53 30.18
C GLN A 372 -18.59 4.96 28.74
N ALA A 373 -17.90 6.10 28.62
CA ALA A 373 -17.51 6.64 27.32
C ALA A 373 -16.69 5.62 26.53
N GLN A 374 -17.02 5.42 25.25
CA GLN A 374 -16.33 4.49 24.35
C GLN A 374 -15.37 5.23 23.42
N SER A 375 -15.86 6.25 22.71
CA SER A 375 -15.05 7.10 21.84
C SER A 375 -15.40 8.59 22.02
N TRP A 376 -14.55 9.43 21.44
CA TRP A 376 -14.77 10.86 21.27
C TRP A 376 -14.61 11.18 19.78
N ARG A 377 -15.37 12.16 19.28
CA ARG A 377 -15.17 12.67 17.92
C ARG A 377 -15.09 14.18 17.91
N HIS A 378 -13.98 14.72 17.43
CA HIS A 378 -13.81 16.16 17.21
C HIS A 378 -14.24 16.55 15.80
N PHE A 379 -15.00 17.64 15.67
CA PHE A 379 -15.38 18.17 14.37
C PHE A 379 -15.68 19.66 14.41
N THR A 380 -15.74 20.29 13.23
CA THR A 380 -16.04 21.72 13.10
C THR A 380 -17.12 21.99 12.07
N ILE A 381 -17.94 23.02 12.33
CA ILE A 381 -18.93 23.54 11.40
C ILE A 381 -18.70 25.05 11.29
N GLY A 382 -18.04 25.47 10.21
CA GLY A 382 -17.50 26.82 10.07
C GLY A 382 -16.56 27.16 11.23
N LYS A 383 -16.89 28.20 12.01
CA LYS A 383 -16.08 28.63 13.18
C LYS A 383 -16.44 27.92 14.49
N LYS A 384 -17.44 27.03 14.49
CA LYS A 384 -17.88 26.31 15.69
C LYS A 384 -17.09 25.01 15.80
N ILE A 385 -16.57 24.77 16.99
CA ILE A 385 -15.79 23.56 17.31
C ILE A 385 -16.63 22.73 18.27
N PHE A 386 -16.78 21.45 17.94
CA PHE A 386 -17.57 20.50 18.69
C PHE A 386 -16.73 19.28 19.09
N LEU A 387 -17.24 18.58 20.08
CA LEU A 387 -16.67 17.32 20.56
C LEU A 387 -17.84 16.44 21.00
N ALA A 388 -18.07 15.31 20.33
CA ALA A 388 -19.12 14.35 20.65
C ALA A 388 -18.56 13.17 21.45
N VAL A 389 -19.32 12.65 22.41
CA VAL A 389 -18.98 11.43 23.17
C VAL A 389 -19.99 10.33 22.91
N ALA A 390 -19.50 9.11 22.65
CA ALA A 390 -20.31 7.91 22.61
C ALA A 390 -20.44 7.33 24.03
N ASN A 391 -21.62 7.49 24.65
CA ASN A 391 -21.90 6.91 25.96
C ASN A 391 -22.56 5.54 25.80
N PHE A 392 -21.90 4.51 26.34
CA PHE A 392 -22.44 3.15 26.33
C PHE A 392 -23.41 2.88 27.47
N GLY A 393 -23.18 3.49 28.63
CA GLY A 393 -23.97 3.25 29.83
C GLY A 393 -25.13 4.23 29.98
N PRO A 394 -26.22 3.83 30.65
CA PRO A 394 -27.27 4.76 31.05
C PRO A 394 -26.77 5.72 32.14
N ASN A 395 -27.45 6.87 32.27
CA ASN A 395 -27.29 7.75 33.43
C ASN A 395 -27.91 7.16 34.71
N GLU A 396 -27.85 7.91 35.82
CA GLU A 396 -28.41 7.48 37.10
C GLU A 396 -29.94 7.32 37.09
N ARG A 397 -30.63 7.79 36.04
CA ARG A 397 -32.08 7.65 35.82
C ARG A 397 -32.44 6.51 34.86
N GLY A 398 -31.47 5.73 34.40
CA GLY A 398 -31.70 4.65 33.42
C GLY A 398 -31.89 5.14 31.99
N GLN A 399 -31.53 6.38 31.67
CA GLN A 399 -31.67 6.96 30.33
C GLN A 399 -30.35 6.84 29.56
N GLU A 400 -30.40 6.29 28.34
CA GLU A 400 -29.27 6.21 27.43
C GLU A 400 -29.26 7.39 26.47
N PHE A 401 -28.16 8.15 26.47
CA PHE A 401 -27.94 9.26 25.55
C PHE A 401 -26.45 9.60 25.45
N SER A 402 -26.08 10.08 24.28
CA SER A 402 -24.78 10.66 23.98
C SER A 402 -24.86 12.19 23.99
N VAL A 403 -23.70 12.85 24.09
CA VAL A 403 -23.64 14.30 24.29
C VAL A 403 -22.69 14.94 23.29
N ILE A 404 -23.18 15.98 22.64
CA ILE A 404 -22.35 16.88 21.84
C ILE A 404 -22.00 18.08 22.72
N TYR A 405 -20.71 18.38 22.83
CA TYR A 405 -20.19 19.56 23.49
C TYR A 405 -19.73 20.58 22.45
N LYS A 406 -19.79 21.86 22.81
CA LYS A 406 -19.31 22.96 21.98
C LYS A 406 -18.22 23.73 22.73
N TRP A 407 -17.13 24.04 22.03
CA TRP A 407 -16.07 24.89 22.57
C TRP A 407 -16.61 26.28 22.87
N SER A 408 -16.30 26.80 24.06
CA SER A 408 -16.60 28.17 24.46
C SER A 408 -15.32 29.01 24.42
N PRO A 409 -15.12 29.89 23.42
CA PRO A 409 -13.93 30.75 23.34
C PRO A 409 -13.76 31.66 24.56
N ARG A 410 -14.86 32.07 25.18
CA ARG A 410 -14.85 32.90 26.39
C ARG A 410 -14.42 32.12 27.64
N LYS A 411 -14.86 30.87 27.77
CA LYS A 411 -14.58 30.04 28.96
C LYS A 411 -13.35 29.16 28.80
N LEU A 412 -12.80 29.06 27.59
CA LEU A 412 -11.73 28.15 27.20
C LEU A 412 -12.00 26.72 27.69
N LYS A 413 -13.20 26.21 27.38
CA LYS A 413 -13.60 24.84 27.72
C LYS A 413 -14.76 24.38 26.86
N PHE A 414 -14.93 23.07 26.76
CA PHE A 414 -16.11 22.46 26.17
C PHE A 414 -17.30 22.57 27.14
N THR A 415 -18.45 22.94 26.60
CA THR A 415 -19.72 23.04 27.34
C THR A 415 -20.80 22.25 26.63
N LEU A 416 -21.69 21.60 27.37
CA LEU A 416 -22.79 20.81 26.80
C LEU A 416 -23.57 21.66 25.78
N TYR A 417 -23.81 21.08 24.61
CA TYR A 417 -24.53 21.72 23.51
C TYR A 417 -25.85 21.00 23.23
N GLN A 418 -25.80 19.70 22.97
CA GLN A 418 -26.96 18.89 22.61
C GLN A 418 -26.86 17.51 23.25
N ARG A 419 -28.00 16.95 23.66
CA ARG A 419 -28.14 15.54 24.04
C ARG A 419 -28.89 14.82 22.94
N ILE A 420 -28.42 13.64 22.57
CA ILE A 420 -29.02 12.79 21.54
C ILE A 420 -29.30 11.43 22.16
N ALA A 421 -30.54 10.95 22.04
CA ALA A 421 -30.88 9.60 22.47
C ALA A 421 -30.11 8.59 21.60
N THR A 422 -29.39 7.67 22.25
CA THR A 422 -28.56 6.66 21.60
C THR A 422 -28.63 5.38 22.41
N HIS A 423 -28.33 4.24 21.78
CA HIS A 423 -28.49 2.92 22.41
C HIS A 423 -27.13 2.23 22.51
N SER A 424 -26.59 2.17 23.73
CA SER A 424 -25.24 1.66 24.02
C SER A 424 -24.20 2.14 23.00
N ALA A 425 -24.11 3.46 22.78
CA ALA A 425 -23.30 4.04 21.70
C ALA A 425 -21.83 3.67 21.85
N ARG A 426 -21.20 3.23 20.76
CA ARG A 426 -19.78 2.88 20.72
C ARG A 426 -18.93 3.89 19.98
N ASP A 427 -19.46 4.47 18.91
CA ASP A 427 -18.72 5.40 18.10
C ASP A 427 -19.58 6.55 17.52
N TRP A 428 -18.92 7.67 17.21
CA TRP A 428 -19.43 8.79 16.45
C TRP A 428 -18.50 9.11 15.28
N GLU A 429 -19.07 9.19 14.08
CA GLU A 429 -18.32 9.68 12.92
C GLU A 429 -18.93 10.97 12.35
N ALA A 430 -18.06 11.91 11.96
CA ALA A 430 -18.43 13.27 11.56
C ALA A 430 -17.93 13.57 10.16
N PHE A 431 -18.84 13.91 9.25
CA PHE A 431 -18.48 14.06 7.84
C PHE A 431 -19.30 15.15 7.13
N GLU A 432 -18.85 15.51 5.92
CA GLU A 432 -19.49 16.50 5.05
C GLU A 432 -19.77 15.88 3.68
N VAL A 433 -20.99 16.04 3.18
CA VAL A 433 -21.39 15.63 1.83
C VAL A 433 -22.19 16.77 1.21
N ASP A 434 -21.83 17.16 -0.02
CA ASP A 434 -22.51 18.22 -0.77
C ASP A 434 -22.64 19.56 -0.02
N GLY A 435 -21.66 19.91 0.84
CA GLY A 435 -21.67 21.12 1.67
C GLY A 435 -22.55 21.04 2.91
N GLU A 436 -23.11 19.86 3.20
CA GLU A 436 -23.94 19.60 4.37
C GLU A 436 -23.18 18.78 5.40
N HIS A 437 -23.36 19.11 6.68
CA HIS A 437 -22.64 18.43 7.77
C HIS A 437 -23.51 17.36 8.42
N PHE A 438 -22.91 16.21 8.68
CA PHE A 438 -23.57 15.05 9.27
C PHE A 438 -22.80 14.50 10.47
N LEU A 439 -23.52 13.76 11.30
CA LEU A 439 -22.97 12.90 12.34
C LEU A 439 -23.66 11.54 12.26
N VAL A 440 -22.92 10.44 12.33
CA VAL A 440 -23.48 9.10 12.46
C VAL A 440 -23.06 8.48 13.79
N VAL A 441 -23.94 7.71 14.42
CA VAL A 441 -23.65 6.98 15.65
C VAL A 441 -23.66 5.48 15.42
N ALA A 442 -22.71 4.75 16.01
CA ALA A 442 -22.74 3.30 16.11
C ALA A 442 -23.56 2.89 17.35
N ASN A 443 -24.83 2.53 17.13
CA ASN A 443 -25.67 1.97 18.20
C ASN A 443 -25.43 0.46 18.31
N HIS A 444 -24.97 0.01 19.47
CA HIS A 444 -24.52 -1.37 19.63
C HIS A 444 -25.64 -2.34 20.05
N ARG A 445 -26.57 -1.90 20.91
CA ARG A 445 -27.75 -2.68 21.30
C ARG A 445 -28.79 -1.84 22.04
N GLU A 446 -30.04 -2.28 21.99
CA GLU A 446 -31.12 -1.80 22.85
C GLU A 446 -31.64 -2.96 23.71
N GLY A 447 -31.46 -2.87 25.02
CA GLY A 447 -31.67 -4.02 25.91
C GLY A 447 -30.73 -5.18 25.53
N ASP A 448 -31.31 -6.33 25.20
CA ASP A 448 -30.60 -7.53 24.73
C ASP A 448 -30.56 -7.66 23.19
N ASN A 449 -31.23 -6.75 22.46
CA ASN A 449 -31.26 -6.80 20.99
C ASN A 449 -30.06 -6.06 20.37
N HIS A 450 -29.18 -6.81 19.71
CA HIS A 450 -28.03 -6.27 18.99
C HIS A 450 -28.32 -5.89 17.53
N ASN A 451 -29.48 -6.26 16.97
CA ASN A 451 -29.86 -5.92 15.60
C ASN A 451 -30.80 -4.71 15.64
N ILE A 452 -30.19 -3.53 15.68
CA ILE A 452 -30.89 -2.25 15.81
C ILE A 452 -30.38 -1.26 14.77
N ASP A 453 -31.11 -0.18 14.59
CA ASP A 453 -30.70 0.87 13.67
C ASP A 453 -29.64 1.78 14.30
N SER A 454 -28.59 2.04 13.54
CA SER A 454 -27.73 3.22 13.70
C SER A 454 -28.39 4.43 13.04
N MET A 455 -28.04 5.63 13.46
CA MET A 455 -28.71 6.86 13.02
C MET A 455 -27.71 7.86 12.45
N VAL A 456 -28.00 8.35 11.25
CA VAL A 456 -27.35 9.51 10.62
C VAL A 456 -28.17 10.76 10.96
N TYR A 457 -27.51 11.76 11.53
CA TYR A 457 -28.06 13.06 11.85
C TYR A 457 -27.50 14.10 10.88
N ARG A 458 -28.34 15.03 10.43
CA ARG A 458 -27.96 16.17 9.60
C ARG A 458 -27.98 17.45 10.42
N TRP A 459 -26.99 18.30 10.22
CA TRP A 459 -26.96 19.63 10.81
C TRP A 459 -28.00 20.54 10.16
N ASN A 460 -28.94 21.05 10.94
CA ASN A 460 -29.91 22.04 10.47
C ASN A 460 -29.36 23.47 10.71
N PRO A 461 -29.07 24.25 9.65
CA PRO A 461 -28.52 25.60 9.79
C PRO A 461 -29.52 26.60 10.40
N SER A 462 -30.82 26.34 10.35
CA SER A 462 -31.84 27.21 10.97
C SER A 462 -31.97 26.96 12.47
N SER A 463 -32.12 25.71 12.90
CA SER A 463 -32.24 25.36 14.33
C SER A 463 -30.89 25.31 15.04
N GLN A 464 -29.79 25.17 14.29
CA GLN A 464 -28.43 24.97 14.81
C GLN A 464 -28.31 23.68 15.64
N LEU A 465 -29.05 22.65 15.28
CA LEU A 465 -29.05 21.34 15.96
C LEU A 465 -28.82 20.24 14.94
N PHE A 466 -28.31 19.11 15.41
CA PHE A 466 -28.32 17.86 14.65
C PHE A 466 -29.69 17.20 14.76
N GLU A 467 -30.31 16.93 13.62
CA GLU A 467 -31.65 16.34 13.50
C GLU A 467 -31.56 15.00 12.76
N ALA A 468 -32.39 14.03 13.14
CA ALA A 468 -32.36 12.70 12.53
C ALA A 468 -32.65 12.79 11.02
N ASN A 469 -31.83 12.13 10.20
CA ASN A 469 -31.90 12.19 8.74
C ASN A 469 -32.16 10.83 8.09
N GLN A 470 -31.42 9.80 8.51
CA GLN A 470 -31.52 8.45 7.95
C GLN A 470 -31.23 7.40 9.02
N SER A 471 -32.06 6.36 9.12
CA SER A 471 -31.75 5.17 9.90
C SER A 471 -31.11 4.11 9.00
N ILE A 472 -30.13 3.38 9.54
CA ILE A 472 -29.40 2.31 8.85
C ILE A 472 -29.39 1.10 9.77
N ALA A 473 -29.94 -0.03 9.30
CA ALA A 473 -29.94 -1.27 10.06
C ALA A 473 -28.50 -1.79 10.24
N THR A 474 -28.11 -2.07 11.48
CA THR A 474 -26.79 -2.60 11.81
C THR A 474 -26.90 -3.77 12.80
N SER A 475 -25.79 -4.50 12.98
CA SER A 475 -25.70 -5.66 13.86
C SER A 475 -24.54 -5.48 14.82
N GLY A 476 -24.86 -5.01 16.03
CA GLY A 476 -23.87 -4.77 17.06
C GLY A 476 -22.85 -3.71 16.65
N ALA A 477 -23.26 -2.67 15.92
CA ALA A 477 -22.36 -1.68 15.35
C ALA A 477 -21.34 -1.20 16.37
N TYR A 478 -20.08 -1.20 15.96
CA TYR A 478 -18.95 -0.89 16.82
C TYR A 478 -18.27 0.41 16.42
N ASP A 479 -18.13 0.61 15.11
CA ASP A 479 -17.37 1.69 14.49
C ASP A 479 -18.01 2.12 13.15
N TRP A 480 -17.82 3.39 12.80
CA TRP A 480 -18.20 4.00 11.53
C TRP A 480 -17.02 4.77 10.95
N GLU A 481 -16.72 4.56 9.67
CA GLU A 481 -15.66 5.31 9.00
C GLU A 481 -16.18 5.93 7.69
N PHE A 482 -15.87 7.22 7.49
CA PHE A 482 -16.29 7.99 6.31
C PHE A 482 -15.09 8.32 5.42
N PHE A 483 -15.24 8.14 4.11
CA PHE A 483 -14.21 8.51 3.16
C PHE A 483 -14.78 8.93 1.81
N THR A 484 -13.92 9.49 0.96
CA THR A 484 -14.28 9.90 -0.39
C THR A 484 -13.36 9.29 -1.43
N VAL A 485 -13.93 8.96 -2.60
CA VAL A 485 -13.19 8.51 -3.77
C VAL A 485 -13.63 9.36 -4.96
N GLY A 486 -12.82 10.34 -5.31
CA GLY A 486 -13.22 11.34 -6.31
C GLY A 486 -14.52 12.06 -5.88
N PRO A 487 -15.59 12.03 -6.69
CA PRO A 487 -16.86 12.68 -6.34
C PRO A 487 -17.78 11.82 -5.45
N TYR A 488 -17.39 10.58 -5.13
CA TYR A 488 -18.24 9.65 -4.40
C TYR A 488 -17.91 9.67 -2.91
N SER A 489 -18.94 9.75 -2.08
CA SER A 489 -18.84 9.67 -0.61
C SER A 489 -19.29 8.29 -0.14
N PHE A 490 -18.49 7.69 0.74
CA PHE A 490 -18.68 6.36 1.27
C PHE A 490 -18.73 6.37 2.79
N LEU A 491 -19.46 5.41 3.36
CA LEU A 491 -19.57 5.23 4.80
C LEU A 491 -19.57 3.72 5.09
N VAL A 492 -18.65 3.25 5.93
CA VAL A 492 -18.51 1.82 6.27
C VAL A 492 -18.80 1.58 7.75
N VAL A 493 -19.47 0.47 8.08
CA VAL A 493 -19.75 0.08 9.47
C VAL A 493 -19.01 -1.20 9.86
N ALA A 494 -18.46 -1.23 11.06
CA ALA A 494 -17.99 -2.44 11.72
C ALA A 494 -19.15 -3.13 12.45
N ASN A 495 -19.77 -4.13 11.81
CA ASN A 495 -20.77 -4.97 12.47
C ASN A 495 -20.08 -6.08 13.27
N THR A 496 -20.24 -6.06 14.59
CA THR A 496 -19.44 -6.92 15.48
C THR A 496 -20.17 -8.21 15.88
N PHE A 497 -21.49 -8.15 16.09
CA PHE A 497 -22.24 -9.22 16.73
C PHE A 497 -23.74 -9.07 16.45
N ASN A 498 -24.38 -10.14 15.99
CA ASN A 498 -25.80 -10.13 15.63
C ASN A 498 -26.72 -10.70 16.74
N GLY A 499 -26.20 -10.88 17.96
CA GLY A 499 -26.92 -11.56 19.06
C GLY A 499 -26.61 -13.05 19.18
N THR A 500 -26.01 -13.68 18.16
CA THR A 500 -25.71 -15.13 18.15
C THR A 500 -24.30 -15.48 17.66
N SER A 501 -23.72 -14.67 16.77
CA SER A 501 -22.41 -14.92 16.17
C SER A 501 -21.68 -13.61 15.91
N THR A 502 -20.35 -13.65 15.94
CA THR A 502 -19.47 -12.54 15.54
C THR A 502 -19.05 -12.63 14.08
N GLN A 503 -19.42 -13.71 13.39
CA GLN A 503 -19.27 -13.84 11.94
C GLN A 503 -20.42 -13.09 11.26
N VAL A 504 -20.24 -11.79 11.05
CA VAL A 504 -21.28 -10.88 10.56
C VAL A 504 -20.75 -10.14 9.33
N HIS A 505 -21.66 -9.77 8.43
CA HIS A 505 -21.29 -8.90 7.33
C HIS A 505 -21.18 -7.45 7.82
N SER A 506 -19.99 -6.87 7.74
CA SER A 506 -19.80 -5.42 7.74
C SER A 506 -20.21 -4.85 6.39
N HIS A 507 -20.75 -3.63 6.38
CA HIS A 507 -21.36 -3.04 5.18
C HIS A 507 -20.71 -1.71 4.82
N LEU A 508 -20.41 -1.53 3.54
CA LEU A 508 -19.99 -0.28 2.94
C LEU A 508 -21.18 0.31 2.17
N TYR A 509 -21.47 1.57 2.41
CA TYR A 509 -22.54 2.33 1.79
C TYR A 509 -21.97 3.44 0.92
N ILE A 510 -22.69 3.81 -0.13
CA ILE A 510 -22.39 4.91 -1.03
C ILE A 510 -23.50 5.96 -0.96
N TRP A 511 -23.13 7.25 -0.96
CA TRP A 511 -24.09 8.34 -1.00
C TRP A 511 -24.70 8.49 -2.40
N LEU A 512 -26.00 8.24 -2.53
CA LEU A 512 -26.74 8.35 -3.78
C LEU A 512 -28.12 8.96 -3.53
N VAL A 513 -28.43 10.04 -4.24
CA VAL A 513 -29.76 10.69 -4.22
C VAL A 513 -30.18 11.12 -2.81
N GLY A 514 -29.25 11.66 -2.02
CA GLY A 514 -29.52 12.22 -0.69
C GLY A 514 -29.59 11.20 0.47
N ALA A 515 -29.17 9.95 0.24
CA ALA A 515 -29.12 8.91 1.26
C ALA A 515 -27.96 7.93 1.01
N PHE A 516 -27.48 7.29 2.07
CA PHE A 516 -26.53 6.18 1.97
C PHE A 516 -27.26 4.89 1.54
N GLN A 517 -26.77 4.25 0.48
CA GLN A 517 -27.30 3.00 -0.04
C GLN A 517 -26.22 1.92 0.01
N LEU A 518 -26.60 0.67 0.29
CA LEU A 518 -25.65 -0.44 0.39
C LEU A 518 -24.87 -0.59 -0.92
N PHE A 519 -23.54 -0.58 -0.83
CA PHE A 519 -22.63 -0.72 -1.95
C PHE A 519 -21.96 -2.09 -1.96
N GLN A 520 -21.33 -2.48 -0.84
CA GLN A 520 -20.60 -3.74 -0.73
C GLN A 520 -20.73 -4.31 0.68
N SER A 521 -20.59 -5.64 0.82
CA SER A 521 -20.57 -6.33 2.10
C SER A 521 -19.30 -7.16 2.26
N PHE A 522 -18.75 -7.19 3.47
CA PHE A 522 -17.54 -7.90 3.82
C PHE A 522 -17.85 -8.86 4.97
N LEU A 523 -17.57 -10.14 4.83
CA LEU A 523 -17.64 -11.06 5.96
C LEU A 523 -16.50 -10.73 6.94
N THR A 524 -16.84 -10.34 8.15
CA THR A 524 -15.89 -9.96 9.20
C THR A 524 -16.12 -10.79 10.46
N PHE A 525 -15.16 -10.76 11.38
CA PHE A 525 -15.12 -11.61 12.57
C PHE A 525 -14.97 -10.73 13.81
N GLY A 526 -16.10 -10.32 14.38
CA GLY A 526 -16.11 -9.37 15.48
C GLY A 526 -15.44 -8.06 15.08
N ALA A 527 -15.82 -7.48 13.94
CA ALA A 527 -15.24 -6.23 13.47
C ALA A 527 -15.34 -5.17 14.57
N ALA A 528 -14.21 -4.54 14.88
CA ALA A 528 -14.10 -3.53 15.93
C ALA A 528 -13.77 -2.15 15.37
N ASP A 529 -13.20 -2.08 14.17
CA ASP A 529 -12.70 -0.84 13.58
C ASP A 529 -12.51 -1.01 12.06
N TRP A 530 -12.70 0.08 11.32
CA TRP A 530 -12.36 0.25 9.91
C TRP A 530 -11.46 1.46 9.72
N GLU A 531 -10.25 1.23 9.21
CA GLU A 531 -9.31 2.32 8.91
C GLU A 531 -9.17 2.51 7.40
N VAL A 532 -9.33 3.75 6.93
CA VAL A 532 -9.18 4.12 5.52
C VAL A 532 -7.91 4.92 5.32
N PHE A 533 -7.09 4.49 4.37
CA PHE A 533 -5.84 5.19 4.08
C PHE A 533 -5.47 5.18 2.60
N HIS A 534 -4.66 6.17 2.24
CA HIS A 534 -4.20 6.41 0.88
C HIS A 534 -2.69 6.28 0.78
N ILE A 535 -2.21 5.57 -0.24
CA ILE A 535 -0.80 5.51 -0.60
C ILE A 535 -0.66 5.89 -2.07
N GLY A 536 -0.29 7.15 -2.31
CA GLY A 536 -0.41 7.74 -3.64
C GLY A 536 -1.88 7.77 -4.09
N GLU A 537 -2.16 7.22 -5.27
CA GLU A 537 -3.51 7.12 -5.84
C GLU A 537 -4.26 5.84 -5.38
N ARG A 538 -3.61 4.96 -4.62
CA ARG A 538 -4.20 3.70 -4.16
C ARG A 538 -4.98 3.93 -2.87
N ILE A 539 -6.16 3.34 -2.78
CA ILE A 539 -7.09 3.50 -1.65
C ILE A 539 -7.29 2.14 -1.00
N PHE A 540 -7.08 2.10 0.32
CA PHE A 540 -7.18 0.89 1.11
C PHE A 540 -8.17 1.04 2.23
N LEU A 541 -8.72 -0.09 2.65
CA LEU A 541 -9.65 -0.20 3.75
C LEU A 541 -9.22 -1.41 4.62
N ALA A 542 -8.81 -1.17 5.86
CA ALA A 542 -8.38 -2.21 6.79
C ALA A 542 -9.44 -2.47 7.86
N VAL A 543 -9.79 -3.74 8.09
CA VAL A 543 -10.69 -4.12 9.21
C VAL A 543 -9.90 -4.69 10.38
N ALA A 544 -10.24 -4.27 11.59
CA ALA A 544 -9.79 -4.91 12.83
C ALA A 544 -10.76 -6.05 13.22
N ASN A 545 -10.35 -7.30 12.99
CA ASN A 545 -11.11 -8.47 13.41
C ASN A 545 -10.72 -8.87 14.85
N SER A 546 -11.66 -8.77 15.79
CA SER A 546 -11.35 -8.97 17.21
C SER A 546 -11.53 -10.41 17.69
N HIS A 547 -12.55 -11.13 17.25
CA HIS A 547 -12.78 -12.52 17.66
C HIS A 547 -13.79 -13.25 16.79
N SER A 548 -13.61 -14.56 16.67
CA SER A 548 -14.59 -15.47 16.08
C SER A 548 -15.33 -16.21 17.19
N TYR A 549 -16.65 -16.11 17.22
CA TYR A 549 -17.54 -16.78 18.17
C TYR A 549 -18.87 -17.11 17.46
N ASP A 550 -19.39 -18.31 17.69
CA ASP A 550 -20.70 -18.73 17.17
C ASP A 550 -21.40 -19.68 18.15
N VAL A 551 -22.59 -19.28 18.63
CA VAL A 551 -23.40 -20.08 19.57
C VAL A 551 -23.72 -21.49 19.02
N GLN A 552 -23.83 -21.67 17.71
CA GLN A 552 -24.17 -22.97 17.11
C GLN A 552 -22.99 -23.95 17.11
N MET A 553 -21.75 -23.46 17.23
CA MET A 553 -20.51 -24.24 17.11
C MET A 553 -19.93 -24.63 18.49
N GLN A 554 -20.77 -24.72 19.54
CA GLN A 554 -20.40 -24.93 20.96
C GLN A 554 -19.07 -25.68 21.17
N ALA A 555 -18.06 -24.93 21.61
CA ALA A 555 -16.78 -25.33 22.21
C ALA A 555 -15.55 -25.59 21.32
N GLN A 556 -15.54 -25.34 20.00
CA GLN A 556 -14.32 -25.58 19.19
C GLN A 556 -13.73 -24.39 18.41
N ASN A 557 -14.37 -23.23 18.33
CA ASN A 557 -13.93 -22.17 17.41
C ASN A 557 -13.76 -20.77 18.01
N ASP A 558 -13.82 -20.61 19.33
CA ASP A 558 -13.56 -19.32 19.98
C ASP A 558 -12.08 -18.96 19.78
N SER A 559 -11.82 -18.04 18.86
CA SER A 559 -10.46 -17.59 18.57
C SER A 559 -10.36 -16.08 18.69
N TYR A 560 -9.35 -15.65 19.44
CA TYR A 560 -8.88 -14.26 19.52
C TYR A 560 -7.64 -14.03 18.65
N VAL A 561 -7.08 -15.10 18.05
CA VAL A 561 -5.97 -15.00 17.11
C VAL A 561 -6.51 -15.33 15.72
N LEU A 562 -6.69 -14.30 14.90
CA LEU A 562 -7.29 -14.41 13.58
C LEU A 562 -6.72 -13.34 12.65
N SER A 563 -6.99 -13.47 11.35
CA SER A 563 -6.53 -12.47 10.39
C SER A 563 -7.44 -11.26 10.36
N SER A 564 -6.87 -10.08 10.57
CA SER A 564 -7.41 -8.81 10.06
C SER A 564 -7.16 -8.73 8.54
N VAL A 565 -7.99 -7.99 7.82
CA VAL A 565 -7.96 -7.96 6.35
C VAL A 565 -7.80 -6.53 5.86
N ILE A 566 -6.88 -6.32 4.93
CA ILE A 566 -6.75 -5.09 4.15
C ILE A 566 -7.37 -5.34 2.78
N TYR A 567 -8.28 -4.46 2.37
CA TYR A 567 -8.86 -4.41 1.04
C TYR A 567 -8.27 -3.23 0.26
N GLU A 568 -8.20 -3.36 -1.05
CA GLU A 568 -7.81 -2.30 -1.98
C GLU A 568 -8.96 -2.01 -2.94
N LEU A 569 -9.19 -0.74 -3.24
CA LEU A 569 -10.14 -0.36 -4.27
C LEU A 569 -9.60 -0.72 -5.65
N ASN A 570 -10.24 -1.69 -6.32
CA ASN A 570 -10.04 -1.90 -7.74
C ASN A 570 -10.95 -0.93 -8.51
N ILE A 571 -10.37 0.17 -9.01
CA ILE A 571 -11.11 1.22 -9.73
C ILE A 571 -11.83 0.67 -10.96
N THR A 572 -11.18 -0.23 -11.72
CA THR A 572 -11.75 -0.84 -12.92
C THR A 572 -12.95 -1.73 -12.60
N ALA A 573 -12.86 -2.52 -11.52
CA ALA A 573 -13.93 -3.40 -11.07
C ALA A 573 -14.96 -2.69 -10.17
N GLN A 574 -14.73 -1.41 -9.82
CA GLN A 574 -15.58 -0.60 -8.94
C GLN A 574 -15.95 -1.33 -7.64
N THR A 575 -14.97 -1.98 -7.02
CA THR A 575 -15.18 -2.78 -5.80
C THR A 575 -13.91 -2.84 -4.99
N PHE A 576 -14.03 -2.97 -3.67
CA PHE A 576 -12.90 -3.30 -2.81
C PHE A 576 -12.61 -4.79 -2.92
N VAL A 577 -11.36 -5.14 -3.25
CA VAL A 577 -10.88 -6.51 -3.34
C VAL A 577 -9.90 -6.78 -2.22
N LYS A 578 -9.87 -8.01 -1.72
CA LYS A 578 -8.93 -8.39 -0.66
C LYS A 578 -7.49 -8.23 -1.16
N PHE A 579 -6.69 -7.43 -0.45
CA PHE A 579 -5.30 -7.16 -0.77
C PHE A 579 -4.34 -7.98 0.11
N GLN A 580 -4.57 -8.00 1.43
CA GLN A 580 -3.67 -8.68 2.37
C GLN A 580 -4.41 -9.21 3.62
N ASP A 581 -4.04 -10.40 4.08
CA ASP A 581 -4.36 -10.89 5.42
C ASP A 581 -3.21 -10.60 6.38
N ILE A 582 -3.52 -10.05 7.55
CA ILE A 582 -2.54 -9.82 8.61
C ILE A 582 -3.02 -10.55 9.88
N PRO A 583 -2.28 -11.57 10.36
CA PRO A 583 -2.58 -12.22 11.65
C PRO A 583 -2.48 -11.22 12.80
N THR A 584 -3.56 -11.06 13.56
CA THR A 584 -3.65 -10.15 14.71
C THR A 584 -4.20 -10.89 15.93
N CYS A 585 -4.14 -10.26 17.10
CA CYS A 585 -4.56 -10.82 18.37
C CYS A 585 -5.60 -9.90 19.01
N SER A 586 -6.87 -10.20 18.77
CA SER A 586 -8.00 -9.35 19.11
C SER A 586 -7.73 -7.90 18.72
N ALA A 587 -7.57 -7.67 17.42
CA ALA A 587 -7.39 -6.33 16.88
C ALA A 587 -8.63 -5.50 17.21
N LEU A 588 -8.43 -4.35 17.85
CA LEU A 588 -9.49 -3.45 18.26
C LEU A 588 -9.48 -2.11 17.54
N ASP A 589 -8.39 -1.80 16.84
CA ASP A 589 -8.14 -0.53 16.18
C ASP A 589 -6.93 -0.66 15.23
N TRP A 590 -6.96 0.08 14.13
CA TRP A 590 -5.90 0.31 13.16
C TRP A 590 -5.67 1.80 12.98
N GLU A 591 -4.41 2.24 13.09
CA GLU A 591 -4.07 3.65 12.86
C GLU A 591 -3.02 3.75 11.75
N PHE A 592 -3.32 4.55 10.72
CA PHE A 592 -2.39 4.87 9.64
C PHE A 592 -1.56 6.12 9.91
N PHE A 593 -0.25 6.05 9.68
CA PHE A 593 0.62 7.22 9.79
C PHE A 593 1.78 7.18 8.80
N SER A 594 2.42 8.33 8.59
CA SER A 594 3.57 8.46 7.69
C SER A 594 4.76 9.11 8.38
N VAL A 595 5.97 8.66 8.05
CA VAL A 595 7.23 9.26 8.49
C VAL A 595 8.09 9.49 7.25
N GLY A 596 8.26 10.75 6.87
CA GLY A 596 8.90 11.10 5.61
C GLY A 596 8.07 10.62 4.43
N GLU A 597 8.67 9.79 3.57
CA GLU A 597 8.00 9.14 2.43
C GLU A 597 7.55 7.70 2.73
N ASP A 598 7.80 7.21 3.94
CA ASP A 598 7.41 5.86 4.36
C ASP A 598 6.01 5.89 5.01
N HIS A 599 5.18 4.91 4.66
CA HIS A 599 3.83 4.72 5.18
C HIS A 599 3.77 3.52 6.13
N PHE A 600 2.99 3.64 7.20
CA PHE A 600 2.89 2.68 8.28
C PHE A 600 1.45 2.47 8.73
N LEU A 601 1.18 1.26 9.24
CA LEU A 601 -0.03 0.93 9.99
C LEU A 601 0.38 0.40 11.36
N VAL A 602 -0.33 0.78 12.42
CA VAL A 602 -0.20 0.16 13.74
C VAL A 602 -1.50 -0.49 14.14
N VAL A 603 -1.43 -1.70 14.70
CA VAL A 603 -2.62 -2.42 15.21
C VAL A 603 -2.68 -2.37 16.73
N ALA A 604 -3.86 -2.16 17.29
CA ALA A 604 -4.14 -2.38 18.71
C ALA A 604 -4.44 -3.86 19.00
N ASN A 605 -3.40 -4.65 19.27
CA ASN A 605 -3.60 -6.03 19.72
C ASN A 605 -3.94 -6.05 21.21
N SER A 606 -5.16 -6.49 21.55
CA SER A 606 -5.65 -6.40 22.92
C SER A 606 -5.48 -7.68 23.74
N PHE A 607 -5.70 -8.84 23.12
CA PHE A 607 -5.81 -10.13 23.80
C PHE A 607 -5.50 -11.29 22.86
N ASP A 608 -4.67 -12.24 23.28
CA ASP A 608 -4.22 -13.38 22.46
C ASP A 608 -5.00 -14.69 22.76
N GLY A 609 -6.05 -14.61 23.58
CA GLY A 609 -6.78 -15.78 24.10
C GLY A 609 -6.34 -16.21 25.50
N ASN A 610 -5.17 -15.76 25.98
CA ASN A 610 -4.61 -16.12 27.29
C ASN A 610 -4.30 -14.89 28.16
N THR A 611 -3.74 -13.82 27.59
CA THR A 611 -3.28 -12.63 28.30
C THR A 611 -3.59 -11.33 27.56
N PHE A 612 -3.74 -10.24 28.30
CA PHE A 612 -3.84 -8.87 27.75
C PHE A 612 -2.47 -8.22 27.54
N SER A 613 -1.38 -8.87 27.94
CA SER A 613 -0.01 -8.39 27.70
C SER A 613 0.47 -8.81 26.31
N VAL A 614 -0.12 -8.21 25.28
CA VAL A 614 0.12 -8.53 23.88
C VAL A 614 0.88 -7.39 23.20
N ASN A 615 1.82 -7.74 22.32
CA ASN A 615 2.51 -6.73 21.53
C ASN A 615 1.59 -6.18 20.42
N SER A 616 1.39 -4.87 20.40
CA SER A 616 0.94 -4.15 19.22
C SER A 616 2.07 -4.10 18.20
N ILE A 617 1.75 -4.09 16.91
CA ILE A 617 2.73 -4.22 15.83
C ILE A 617 2.62 -3.01 14.91
N ILE A 618 3.76 -2.40 14.57
CA ILE A 618 3.85 -1.43 13.48
C ILE A 618 4.28 -2.19 12.24
N TYR A 619 3.52 -2.03 11.16
CA TYR A 619 3.81 -2.52 9.83
C TYR A 619 4.24 -1.37 8.93
N ARG A 620 5.21 -1.61 8.05
CA ARG A 620 5.67 -0.67 7.04
C ARG A 620 5.21 -1.13 5.67
N TRP A 621 4.73 -0.19 4.86
CA TRP A 621 4.41 -0.42 3.47
C TRP A 621 5.66 -0.73 2.63
N GLN A 622 5.60 -1.79 1.83
CA GLN A 622 6.69 -2.25 0.94
C GLN A 622 6.24 -2.38 -0.53
N GLY A 623 5.17 -1.69 -0.93
CA GLY A 623 4.66 -1.76 -2.30
C GLY A 623 3.91 -3.07 -2.56
N TYR A 624 4.40 -3.87 -3.51
CA TYR A 624 3.74 -5.13 -3.89
C TYR A 624 3.74 -6.18 -2.77
N GLU A 625 4.74 -6.18 -1.89
CA GLU A 625 4.78 -7.07 -0.71
C GLU A 625 3.75 -6.70 0.37
N GLY A 626 3.05 -5.56 0.20
CA GLY A 626 2.09 -5.06 1.17
C GLY A 626 2.73 -4.52 2.45
N PHE A 627 2.05 -4.70 3.57
CA PHE A 627 2.50 -4.27 4.90
C PHE A 627 3.32 -5.36 5.59
N VAL A 628 4.55 -5.02 5.99
CA VAL A 628 5.49 -5.93 6.65
C VAL A 628 5.79 -5.42 8.07
N ALA A 629 5.71 -6.31 9.07
CA ALA A 629 5.97 -5.95 10.46
C ALA A 629 7.42 -5.44 10.66
N VAL A 630 7.57 -4.27 11.27
CA VAL A 630 8.88 -3.61 11.50
C VAL A 630 9.18 -3.34 12.97
N HIS A 631 8.17 -3.07 13.80
CA HIS A 631 8.36 -2.86 15.25
C HIS A 631 7.31 -3.64 16.05
N LYS A 632 7.73 -4.12 17.22
CA LYS A 632 6.84 -4.74 18.22
C LYS A 632 6.81 -3.86 19.46
N LEU A 633 5.63 -3.40 19.84
CA LEU A 633 5.41 -2.51 20.97
C LEU A 633 4.76 -3.30 22.11
N PRO A 634 5.43 -3.49 23.26
CA PRO A 634 4.80 -4.14 24.40
C PRO A 634 3.67 -3.26 24.94
N THR A 635 2.45 -3.74 24.77
CA THR A 635 1.24 -3.05 25.22
C THR A 635 0.44 -3.94 26.17
N PHE A 636 -0.47 -3.34 26.94
CA PHE A 636 -1.30 -4.05 27.90
C PHE A 636 -2.77 -3.68 27.70
N GLY A 637 -3.56 -4.61 27.15
CA GLY A 637 -4.97 -4.40 26.82
C GLY A 637 -5.15 -3.18 25.91
N CYS A 638 -4.28 -3.05 24.90
CA CYS A 638 -4.32 -1.95 23.94
C CYS A 638 -5.70 -1.89 23.30
N ARG A 639 -6.26 -0.70 23.17
CA ARG A 639 -7.62 -0.52 22.71
C ARG A 639 -7.75 0.42 21.52
N ASP A 640 -6.85 1.40 21.44
CA ASP A 640 -6.94 2.53 20.53
C ASP A 640 -5.54 3.14 20.33
N TRP A 641 -5.24 3.60 19.14
CA TRP A 641 -4.05 4.33 18.71
C TRP A 641 -4.44 5.64 18.04
N GLU A 642 -3.61 6.65 18.21
CA GLU A 642 -3.76 7.92 17.49
C GLU A 642 -2.37 8.44 17.13
N ALA A 643 -2.20 8.87 15.88
CA ALA A 643 -1.00 9.54 15.41
C ALA A 643 -1.14 11.07 15.44
N PHE A 644 -0.11 11.76 15.91
CA PHE A 644 -0.13 13.23 15.91
C PHE A 644 1.25 13.85 15.74
N ASN A 645 1.24 15.07 15.21
CA ASN A 645 2.46 15.84 14.95
C ASN A 645 2.50 17.10 15.80
N THR A 646 3.71 17.45 16.22
CA THR A 646 4.01 18.73 16.89
C THR A 646 5.23 19.37 16.23
N THR A 647 5.53 20.61 16.58
CA THR A 647 6.78 21.27 16.15
C THR A 647 8.05 20.55 16.64
N ALA A 648 7.95 19.68 17.65
CA ALA A 648 9.07 18.94 18.23
C ALA A 648 9.24 17.52 17.64
N GLY A 649 8.32 17.07 16.79
CA GLY A 649 8.36 15.76 16.13
C GLY A 649 6.99 15.08 16.01
N SER A 650 7.03 13.84 15.55
CA SER A 650 5.86 12.95 15.37
C SER A 650 5.73 11.98 16.54
N TYR A 651 4.49 11.66 16.90
CA TYR A 651 4.15 10.89 18.07
C TYR A 651 3.01 9.91 17.77
N LEU A 652 2.95 8.84 18.55
CA LEU A 652 1.78 7.98 18.69
C LEU A 652 1.29 8.08 20.14
N ILE A 653 0.00 7.92 20.38
CA ILE A 653 -0.55 7.68 21.72
C ILE A 653 -1.44 6.44 21.66
N TYR A 654 -1.42 5.63 22.71
CA TYR A 654 -2.37 4.53 22.84
C TYR A 654 -3.11 4.51 24.16
N SER A 655 -4.30 3.92 24.12
CA SER A 655 -5.16 3.70 25.28
C SER A 655 -5.10 2.25 25.80
N SER A 656 -5.34 2.09 27.10
CA SER A 656 -5.48 0.77 27.72
C SER A 656 -6.86 0.57 28.33
N ALA A 657 -7.49 -0.54 27.99
CA ALA A 657 -8.73 -1.01 28.59
C ALA A 657 -8.53 -1.76 29.92
N LYS A 658 -7.28 -1.89 30.39
CA LYS A 658 -6.89 -2.72 31.55
C LYS A 658 -6.13 -1.97 32.64
N GLU A 659 -5.59 -0.79 32.34
CA GLU A 659 -4.95 0.08 33.33
C GLU A 659 -5.39 1.54 33.14
N PRO A 660 -5.42 2.37 34.22
CA PRO A 660 -5.69 3.80 34.14
C PRO A 660 -4.45 4.58 33.65
N LEU A 661 -3.84 4.09 32.58
CA LEU A 661 -2.63 4.62 31.99
C LEU A 661 -2.73 4.53 30.46
N SER A 662 -2.45 5.66 29.82
CA SER A 662 -2.18 5.76 28.39
C SER A 662 -0.71 6.08 28.18
N ARG A 663 -0.11 5.72 27.05
CA ARG A 663 1.30 6.04 26.79
C ARG A 663 1.43 6.83 25.49
N VAL A 664 2.21 7.90 25.54
CA VAL A 664 2.66 8.67 24.39
C VAL A 664 4.04 8.19 24.01
N LEU A 665 4.23 7.87 22.74
CA LEU A 665 5.46 7.38 22.15
C LEU A 665 5.98 8.42 21.15
N LYS A 666 7.29 8.65 21.13
CA LYS A 666 7.93 9.52 20.14
C LYS A 666 8.49 8.68 19.01
N LEU A 667 8.19 9.07 17.77
CA LEU A 667 8.74 8.47 16.57
C LEU A 667 10.12 9.08 16.28
N ARG A 668 11.19 8.32 16.48
CA ARG A 668 12.56 8.79 16.26
C ARG A 668 12.98 8.51 14.83
N THR A 669 13.44 9.57 14.18
CA THR A 669 13.80 9.55 12.77
C THR A 669 15.30 9.71 12.58
N GLY A 670 15.88 8.95 11.65
CA GLY A 670 17.30 8.98 11.29
C GLY A 670 17.59 9.48 9.88
#